data_AF-A0A1Y4W9F1-F1
#
_entry.id   AF-A0A1Y4W9F1-F1
#
_cell.length_a   1.000
_cell.length_b   1.000
_cell.length_c   1.000
_cell.angle_alpha   90.00
_cell.angle_beta   90.00
_cell.angle_gamma   90.00
#
_symmetry.space_group_name_H-M   'P 1'
#
loop_
_entity.id
_entity.type
_entity.pdbx_description
1 polymer ?
#
loop_
_entity_poly.entity_id
_entity_poly.type
_entity_poly.pdbx_seq_one_letter_code
_entity_poly.pdbx_strand_id
1 'polypeptide(L)'
;MFYGFVITEAGNSLLASMVAGQTLTITKAVMGEGTADNAEAARKLTNLITPGPEATSTEPTVDGNNVNMIVEYRSDLNGGLQEGFWIGEFGIFGKIGNGAETMIGYGSLGDAKQYVSAYVAGAAPDVRRYPVSITVTTGIQVDVAYPAEAWMTAEDVADYFNGTLKPDLEDGLQDLIDEHNEDPNAHGGALENKQDKIEVEGILKGTKTTGEGGDTYSVGAATPGTDYQAPTNALTAAQAMTTQDLIPFYDVTNSQHKRTTLQALKEAIGVQSPAINVTTCAGASVTCSDGVTTLEGTGSTEFELPNVGNWTVTAQLNGESVSEVVNVSGALLYEVDLMITSGIAVTTQPTKTTYFIGEAFDPAGMVVTATFEDDTTENVTEDCTFSPDTMAEGTQSVTVTYQRAGIQKTATVAVAVRTLDHIAVTTAPTKTAYNYGETFNPAGMVVTAYYTDDTSRAVTGYTYSPTGALAMNNTTITISYSEGSVTEQTTQAITVSKVLDSIEITTPPTKTAYFSGETFNPAGMVVTAHYNDGSSAAVSGYTYSPSGALAAGNNTITVSYSEGGVTKTDTQAITVTTISNTLNSNSWATIKAVSDAGQGDNYWDVGDTKQITINGKVGNTNISNLAINVFIIGFNHNASREGSNRIHFKIGKIGNTQVGLCDSEYGNYTSTSGAFTMNTSNTNSGGWANSHMRKTVLGSDASPTSPRANTLLAALPADLRAVMKPITKYSDNTGGGNNTASYVTSTTDYLPLLSEFEYHGTRTYANSAEQNFQQQYAYYQAGNSKVHYKHNATGTAARAWCRSVYATGTSYFCLVGTNGAADYSNASDSWAVAAGFAA
;
A
#
# COMPACT_ATOMS: atom_id res chain seq x y z
N MET A 1 6.91 -3.73 -22.87
CA MET A 1 5.92 -2.65 -22.69
C MET A 1 5.14 -2.88 -21.40
N PHE A 2 4.61 -1.84 -20.76
CA PHE A 2 3.88 -1.98 -19.48
C PHE A 2 2.64 -2.87 -19.64
N TYR A 3 2.49 -3.87 -18.77
CA TYR A 3 1.30 -4.73 -18.64
C TYR A 3 0.80 -4.61 -17.20
N GLY A 4 -0.44 -4.20 -17.00
CA GLY A 4 -1.03 -3.99 -15.69
C GLY A 4 -1.84 -2.70 -15.59
N PHE A 5 -2.23 -2.34 -14.36
CA PHE A 5 -3.05 -1.18 -14.07
C PHE A 5 -2.36 -0.28 -13.04
N VAL A 6 -2.41 1.04 -13.23
CA VAL A 6 -1.93 2.03 -12.26
C VAL A 6 -2.96 3.13 -12.06
N ILE A 7 -3.00 3.67 -10.83
CA ILE A 7 -3.65 4.96 -10.55
C ILE A 7 -2.72 6.07 -11.05
N THR A 8 -3.25 7.03 -11.80
CA THR A 8 -2.46 8.16 -12.29
C THR A 8 -2.16 9.13 -11.14
N GLU A 9 -1.15 10.00 -11.29
CA GLU A 9 -0.85 11.03 -10.29
C GLU A 9 -2.05 11.98 -10.07
N ALA A 10 -2.75 12.32 -11.17
CA ALA A 10 -3.95 13.14 -11.12
C ALA A 10 -5.13 12.40 -10.47
N GLY A 11 -5.27 11.10 -10.76
CA GLY A 11 -6.25 10.21 -10.15
C GLY A 11 -6.03 10.02 -8.66
N ASN A 12 -4.78 9.85 -8.24
CA ASN A 12 -4.40 9.76 -6.84
C ASN A 12 -4.73 11.05 -6.08
N SER A 13 -4.48 12.20 -6.70
CA SER A 13 -4.86 13.52 -6.16
C SER A 13 -6.38 13.67 -6.01
N LEU A 14 -7.15 13.17 -6.99
CA LEU A 14 -8.61 13.16 -6.94
C LEU A 14 -9.13 12.22 -5.83
N LEU A 15 -8.60 11.00 -5.74
CA LEU A 15 -8.97 10.01 -4.71
C LEU A 15 -8.61 10.48 -3.29
N ALA A 16 -7.50 11.20 -3.11
CA ALA A 16 -7.13 11.76 -1.81
C ALA A 16 -8.16 12.77 -1.27
N SER A 17 -8.88 13.48 -2.15
CA SER A 17 -9.95 14.39 -1.73
C SER A 17 -11.23 13.69 -1.29
N MET A 18 -11.39 12.38 -1.56
CA MET A 18 -12.49 11.57 -1.01
C MET A 18 -12.33 11.27 0.48
N VAL A 19 -11.09 11.27 1.00
CA VAL A 19 -10.80 11.11 2.44
C VAL A 19 -11.42 12.26 3.27
N ALA A 20 -11.81 13.38 2.62
CA ALA A 20 -12.53 14.50 3.21
C ALA A 20 -14.07 14.41 3.10
N GLY A 21 -14.63 13.24 2.75
CA GLY A 21 -16.08 13.00 2.70
C GLY A 21 -16.79 13.44 1.41
N GLN A 22 -16.05 13.64 0.32
CA GLN A 22 -16.61 14.07 -0.98
C GLN A 22 -16.92 12.89 -1.91
N THR A 23 -18.04 12.95 -2.64
CA THR A 23 -18.49 11.92 -3.58
C THR A 23 -17.72 11.97 -4.90
N LEU A 24 -17.09 10.86 -5.28
CA LEU A 24 -16.50 10.65 -6.61
C LEU A 24 -17.56 10.11 -7.57
N THR A 25 -17.66 10.73 -8.75
CA THR A 25 -18.49 10.26 -9.86
C THR A 25 -17.58 9.75 -10.96
N ILE A 26 -17.68 8.45 -11.28
CA ILE A 26 -17.07 7.89 -12.50
C ILE A 26 -17.87 8.41 -13.69
N THR A 27 -17.20 9.07 -14.63
CA THR A 27 -17.86 9.74 -15.76
C THR A 27 -17.84 8.92 -17.03
N LYS A 28 -16.76 8.17 -17.28
CA LYS A 28 -16.62 7.28 -18.44
C LYS A 28 -15.45 6.31 -18.31
N ALA A 29 -15.50 5.24 -19.11
CA ALA A 29 -14.34 4.41 -19.43
C ALA A 29 -14.05 4.53 -20.93
N VAL A 30 -12.77 4.43 -21.32
CA VAL A 30 -12.35 4.53 -22.73
C VAL A 30 -11.36 3.43 -23.04
N MET A 31 -11.49 2.77 -24.19
CA MET A 31 -10.53 1.79 -24.71
C MET A 31 -9.55 2.48 -25.67
N GLY A 32 -8.34 1.98 -25.81
CA GLY A 32 -7.33 2.51 -26.72
C GLY A 32 -6.40 1.42 -27.27
N GLU A 33 -5.62 1.77 -28.28
CA GLU A 33 -4.63 0.87 -28.91
C GLU A 33 -3.24 1.06 -28.32
N GLY A 34 -3.03 2.15 -27.58
CA GLY A 34 -1.74 2.55 -27.06
C GLY A 34 -1.20 1.61 -25.99
N THR A 35 0.05 1.83 -25.62
CA THR A 35 0.75 1.05 -24.60
C THR A 35 1.85 1.89 -23.99
N ALA A 36 1.83 2.09 -22.68
CA ALA A 36 2.87 2.86 -22.00
C ALA A 36 4.21 2.10 -21.97
N ASP A 37 5.32 2.83 -22.03
CA ASP A 37 6.67 2.25 -21.99
C ASP A 37 6.94 1.52 -20.67
N ASN A 38 6.51 2.10 -19.55
CA ASN A 38 6.66 1.57 -18.19
C ASN A 38 5.58 2.14 -17.24
N ALA A 39 5.48 1.59 -16.02
CA ALA A 39 4.49 1.99 -15.02
C ALA A 39 4.59 3.47 -14.61
N GLU A 40 5.80 4.03 -14.61
CA GLU A 40 6.03 5.43 -14.22
C GLU A 40 5.56 6.41 -15.29
N ALA A 41 5.77 6.08 -16.57
CA ALA A 41 5.18 6.80 -17.69
C ALA A 41 3.64 6.71 -17.66
N ALA A 42 3.09 5.53 -17.34
CA ALA A 42 1.66 5.32 -17.21
C ALA A 42 1.02 6.18 -16.11
N ARG A 43 1.69 6.36 -14.96
CA ARG A 43 1.20 7.21 -13.86
C ARG A 43 1.06 8.69 -14.24
N LYS A 44 1.87 9.16 -15.18
CA LYS A 44 1.90 10.57 -15.62
C LYS A 44 0.89 10.88 -16.73
N LEU A 45 0.19 9.88 -17.24
CA LEU A 45 -0.80 10.07 -18.28
C LEU A 45 -2.02 10.81 -17.72
N THR A 46 -2.50 11.76 -18.50
CA THR A 46 -3.76 12.48 -18.26
C THR A 46 -4.88 12.05 -19.22
N ASN A 47 -4.52 11.26 -20.24
CA ASN A 47 -5.41 10.61 -21.20
C ASN A 47 -4.74 9.35 -21.77
N LEU A 48 -5.49 8.51 -22.49
CA LEU A 48 -4.96 7.36 -23.23
C LEU A 48 -3.95 7.82 -24.31
N ILE A 49 -2.99 6.95 -24.64
CA ILE A 49 -1.95 7.24 -25.64
C ILE A 49 -2.56 7.27 -27.05
N THR A 50 -3.47 6.34 -27.34
CA THR A 50 -4.23 6.26 -28.58
C THR A 50 -5.69 5.93 -28.24
N PRO A 51 -6.47 6.95 -27.81
CA PRO A 51 -7.86 6.75 -27.41
C PRO A 51 -8.70 6.25 -28.58
N GLY A 52 -9.52 5.24 -28.30
CA GLY A 52 -10.46 4.63 -29.22
C GLY A 52 -11.90 4.76 -28.67
N PRO A 53 -12.74 3.72 -28.84
CA PRO A 53 -14.15 3.79 -28.49
C PRO A 53 -14.36 3.87 -26.96
N GLU A 54 -15.46 4.48 -26.56
CA GLU A 54 -15.91 4.46 -25.16
C GLU A 54 -16.31 3.05 -24.73
N ALA A 55 -16.06 2.76 -23.46
CA ALA A 55 -16.48 1.57 -22.75
C ALA A 55 -17.43 1.96 -21.62
N THR A 56 -18.07 0.96 -21.02
CA THR A 56 -18.89 1.13 -19.84
C THR A 56 -18.23 0.49 -18.62
N SER A 57 -18.85 0.63 -17.46
CA SER A 57 -18.48 -0.13 -16.28
C SER A 57 -19.70 -0.58 -15.51
N THR A 58 -19.57 -1.66 -14.76
CA THR A 58 -20.58 -2.00 -13.73
C THR A 58 -20.63 -0.89 -12.67
N GLU A 59 -21.72 -0.87 -11.90
CA GLU A 59 -21.81 -0.03 -10.71
C GLU A 59 -20.64 -0.40 -9.76
N PRO A 60 -19.81 0.57 -9.33
CA PRO A 60 -18.71 0.30 -8.42
C PRO A 60 -19.25 -0.19 -7.07
N THR A 61 -18.70 -1.30 -6.56
CA THR A 61 -19.02 -1.81 -5.22
C THR A 61 -17.88 -1.51 -4.26
N VAL A 62 -18.22 -1.23 -3.00
CA VAL A 62 -17.24 -0.95 -1.95
C VAL A 62 -17.13 -2.15 -1.04
N ASP A 63 -15.92 -2.69 -0.91
CA ASP A 63 -15.59 -3.79 0.01
C ASP A 63 -14.40 -3.38 0.88
N GLY A 64 -14.68 -2.97 2.11
CA GLY A 64 -13.70 -2.35 3.01
C GLY A 64 -13.09 -1.09 2.40
N ASN A 65 -11.78 -1.10 2.15
CA ASN A 65 -11.05 0.01 1.51
C ASN A 65 -10.94 -0.14 -0.02
N ASN A 66 -11.56 -1.17 -0.62
CA ASN A 66 -11.50 -1.43 -2.05
C ASN A 66 -12.75 -0.93 -2.76
N VAL A 67 -12.57 -0.25 -3.89
CA VAL A 67 -13.62 0.05 -4.86
C VAL A 67 -13.45 -0.92 -6.03
N ASN A 68 -14.40 -1.83 -6.19
CA ASN A 68 -14.37 -2.86 -7.22
C ASN A 68 -15.33 -2.49 -8.36
N MET A 69 -14.90 -2.67 -9.60
CA MET A 69 -15.74 -2.48 -10.78
C MET A 69 -15.25 -3.36 -11.94
N ILE A 70 -16.11 -3.64 -12.90
CA ILE A 70 -15.73 -4.28 -14.16
C ILE A 70 -15.82 -3.23 -15.25
N VAL A 71 -14.69 -2.90 -15.88
CA VAL A 71 -14.69 -2.13 -17.12
C VAL A 71 -15.07 -3.06 -18.25
N GLU A 72 -16.16 -2.76 -18.94
CA GLU A 72 -16.69 -3.58 -20.02
C GLU A 72 -16.67 -2.81 -21.34
N TYR A 73 -15.96 -3.35 -22.32
CA TYR A 73 -16.13 -2.95 -23.71
C TYR A 73 -17.13 -3.87 -24.40
N ARG A 74 -18.03 -3.28 -25.18
CA ARG A 74 -18.95 -3.99 -26.05
C ARG A 74 -18.97 -3.34 -27.42
N SER A 75 -18.82 -4.15 -28.46
CA SER A 75 -18.81 -3.67 -29.84
C SER A 75 -20.12 -3.00 -30.28
N ASP A 76 -21.26 -3.22 -29.62
CA ASP A 76 -22.56 -2.61 -29.97
C ASP A 76 -22.87 -1.29 -29.25
N LEU A 77 -21.98 -0.82 -28.36
CA LEU A 77 -22.15 0.46 -27.67
C LEU A 77 -22.10 1.66 -28.63
N ASN A 78 -22.78 2.74 -28.27
CA ASN A 78 -22.73 4.05 -28.95
C ASN A 78 -22.97 4.00 -30.47
N GLY A 79 -23.86 3.13 -30.93
CA GLY A 79 -24.19 2.96 -32.35
C GLY A 79 -23.39 1.88 -33.07
N GLY A 80 -22.51 1.16 -32.35
CA GLY A 80 -21.75 0.03 -32.85
C GLY A 80 -20.39 0.41 -33.44
N LEU A 81 -19.38 -0.41 -33.17
CA LEU A 81 -18.02 -0.26 -33.71
C LEU A 81 -18.06 -0.43 -35.23
N GLN A 82 -17.61 0.59 -35.96
CA GLN A 82 -17.67 0.60 -37.42
C GLN A 82 -16.56 -0.20 -38.10
N GLU A 83 -15.38 -0.25 -37.48
CA GLU A 83 -14.20 -0.97 -37.97
C GLU A 83 -13.50 -1.67 -36.80
N GLY A 84 -13.02 -2.90 -37.01
CA GLY A 84 -12.36 -3.66 -35.95
C GLY A 84 -11.10 -2.97 -35.42
N PHE A 85 -10.81 -3.17 -34.15
CA PHE A 85 -9.83 -2.40 -33.41
C PHE A 85 -9.01 -3.29 -32.47
N TRP A 86 -7.75 -2.92 -32.20
CA TRP A 86 -6.92 -3.60 -31.21
C TRP A 86 -6.94 -2.85 -29.88
N ILE A 87 -7.50 -3.47 -28.85
CA ILE A 87 -7.43 -2.95 -27.49
C ILE A 87 -6.04 -3.26 -26.93
N GLY A 88 -5.26 -2.22 -26.66
CA GLY A 88 -3.97 -2.26 -25.98
C GLY A 88 -3.97 -1.56 -24.63
N GLU A 89 -4.92 -0.65 -24.40
CA GLU A 89 -5.06 0.13 -23.17
C GLU A 89 -6.53 0.42 -22.83
N PHE A 90 -6.80 0.78 -21.58
CA PHE A 90 -8.07 1.36 -21.17
C PHE A 90 -7.84 2.39 -20.05
N GLY A 91 -8.73 3.39 -19.95
CA GLY A 91 -8.68 4.38 -18.89
C GLY A 91 -10.05 4.60 -18.26
N ILE A 92 -10.04 4.87 -16.96
CA ILE A 92 -11.23 5.19 -16.15
C ILE A 92 -11.15 6.66 -15.79
N PHE A 93 -12.23 7.41 -16.03
CA PHE A 93 -12.31 8.85 -15.78
C PHE A 93 -13.39 9.16 -14.75
N GLY A 94 -13.17 10.19 -13.95
CA GLY A 94 -14.18 10.68 -13.01
C GLY A 94 -13.90 12.08 -12.51
N LYS A 95 -14.82 12.59 -11.69
CA LYS A 95 -14.78 13.94 -11.11
C LYS A 95 -15.42 13.95 -9.73
N ILE A 96 -15.15 14.99 -8.95
CA ILE A 96 -15.81 15.24 -7.67
C ILE A 96 -16.61 16.54 -7.79
N GLY A 97 -17.90 16.48 -7.43
CA GLY A 97 -18.83 17.61 -7.59
C GLY A 97 -18.84 18.19 -9.00
N ASN A 98 -18.66 19.51 -9.11
CA ASN A 98 -18.54 20.25 -10.38
C ASN A 98 -17.08 20.39 -10.88
N GLY A 99 -16.15 19.59 -10.35
CA GLY A 99 -14.74 19.61 -10.73
C GLY A 99 -14.47 19.08 -12.15
N ALA A 100 -13.24 19.25 -12.61
CA ALA A 100 -12.81 18.78 -13.92
C ALA A 100 -12.74 17.24 -13.98
N GLU A 101 -13.16 16.67 -15.11
CA GLU A 101 -12.98 15.25 -15.40
C GLU A 101 -11.49 14.90 -15.45
N THR A 102 -11.10 13.88 -14.71
CA THR A 102 -9.70 13.46 -14.53
C THR A 102 -9.59 11.95 -14.76
N MET A 103 -8.53 11.50 -15.41
CA MET A 103 -8.24 10.07 -15.55
C MET A 103 -7.79 9.51 -14.21
N ILE A 104 -8.60 8.64 -13.60
CA ILE A 104 -8.33 8.03 -12.31
C ILE A 104 -7.26 6.94 -12.44
N GLY A 105 -7.41 6.07 -13.43
CA GLY A 105 -6.50 4.94 -13.63
C GLY A 105 -6.32 4.58 -15.09
N TYR A 106 -5.18 3.96 -15.36
CA TYR A 106 -4.72 3.54 -16.67
C TYR A 106 -4.36 2.05 -16.64
N GLY A 107 -5.00 1.26 -17.49
CA GLY A 107 -4.74 -0.15 -17.73
C GLY A 107 -4.08 -0.38 -19.08
N SER A 108 -3.11 -1.29 -19.13
CA SER A 108 -2.39 -1.66 -20.33
C SER A 108 -2.28 -3.18 -20.47
N LEU A 109 -2.52 -3.67 -21.68
CA LEU A 109 -2.37 -5.07 -22.07
C LEU A 109 -0.99 -5.38 -22.67
N GLY A 110 -0.06 -4.42 -22.63
CA GLY A 110 1.31 -4.61 -23.10
C GLY A 110 1.36 -5.11 -24.54
N ASP A 111 2.19 -6.10 -24.81
CA ASP A 111 2.31 -6.72 -26.13
C ASP A 111 1.12 -7.69 -26.44
N ALA A 112 0.25 -7.97 -25.46
CA ALA A 112 -0.89 -8.89 -25.57
C ALA A 112 -2.19 -8.16 -25.95
N LYS A 113 -2.15 -7.33 -26.98
CA LYS A 113 -3.33 -6.59 -27.47
C LYS A 113 -4.44 -7.54 -27.91
N GLN A 114 -5.69 -7.13 -27.71
CA GLN A 114 -6.87 -7.93 -28.04
C GLN A 114 -7.63 -7.31 -29.21
N TYR A 115 -7.80 -8.07 -30.29
CA TYR A 115 -8.62 -7.63 -31.43
C TYR A 115 -10.11 -7.77 -31.11
N VAL A 116 -10.88 -6.73 -31.42
CA VAL A 116 -12.35 -6.74 -31.43
C VAL A 116 -12.85 -6.44 -32.84
N SER A 117 -13.86 -7.17 -33.29
CA SER A 117 -14.43 -7.02 -34.62
C SER A 117 -15.44 -5.87 -34.69
N ALA A 118 -15.61 -5.27 -35.88
CA ALA A 118 -16.70 -4.33 -36.13
C ALA A 118 -18.06 -4.98 -35.82
N TYR A 119 -18.99 -4.20 -35.26
CA TYR A 119 -20.32 -4.68 -34.93
C TYR A 119 -21.19 -4.80 -36.18
N VAL A 120 -21.85 -5.95 -36.30
CA VAL A 120 -22.85 -6.21 -37.34
C VAL A 120 -24.21 -6.33 -36.66
N ALA A 121 -25.15 -5.46 -37.04
CA ALA A 121 -26.49 -5.44 -36.45
C ALA A 121 -27.16 -6.83 -36.58
N GLY A 122 -27.55 -7.42 -35.44
CA GLY A 122 -28.16 -8.75 -35.36
C GLY A 122 -27.18 -9.90 -35.06
N ALA A 123 -25.87 -9.64 -34.99
CA ALA A 123 -24.87 -10.58 -34.49
C ALA A 123 -24.61 -10.36 -32.99
N ALA A 124 -24.09 -11.38 -32.31
CA ALA A 124 -23.65 -11.24 -30.92
C ALA A 124 -22.47 -10.25 -30.85
N PRO A 125 -22.50 -9.24 -29.95
CA PRO A 125 -21.40 -8.29 -29.81
C PRO A 125 -20.15 -8.95 -29.24
N ASP A 126 -18.97 -8.51 -29.69
CA ASP A 126 -17.70 -8.80 -29.01
C ASP A 126 -17.68 -8.04 -27.67
N VAL A 127 -17.42 -8.75 -26.58
CA VAL A 127 -17.46 -8.23 -25.20
C VAL A 127 -16.15 -8.53 -24.50
N ARG A 128 -15.53 -7.51 -23.90
CA ARG A 128 -14.30 -7.62 -23.11
C ARG A 128 -14.50 -7.03 -21.74
N ARG A 129 -14.17 -7.80 -20.70
CA ARG A 129 -14.35 -7.42 -19.30
C ARG A 129 -13.00 -7.38 -18.60
N TYR A 130 -12.71 -6.26 -17.97
CA TYR A 130 -11.51 -6.03 -17.19
C TYR A 130 -11.92 -5.70 -15.76
N PRO A 131 -11.81 -6.66 -14.82
CA PRO A 131 -12.06 -6.37 -13.42
C PRO A 131 -10.97 -5.43 -12.90
N VAL A 132 -11.39 -4.41 -12.16
CA VAL A 132 -10.54 -3.38 -11.57
C VAL A 132 -10.91 -3.26 -10.10
N SER A 133 -9.89 -3.35 -9.25
CA SER A 133 -9.98 -3.05 -7.82
C SER A 133 -9.07 -1.87 -7.51
N ILE A 134 -9.63 -0.83 -6.89
CA ILE A 134 -8.92 0.36 -6.44
C ILE A 134 -8.93 0.37 -4.93
N THR A 135 -7.79 0.09 -4.32
CA THR A 135 -7.61 0.19 -2.87
C THR A 135 -7.30 1.63 -2.47
N VAL A 136 -8.10 2.21 -1.57
CA VAL A 136 -7.88 3.55 -1.01
C VAL A 136 -7.18 3.40 0.34
N THR A 137 -5.87 3.63 0.36
CA THR A 137 -5.04 3.64 1.59
C THR A 137 -4.39 4.98 1.81
N THR A 138 -4.28 5.42 3.06
CA THR A 138 -3.39 6.52 3.44
C THR A 138 -1.95 6.03 3.42
N GLY A 139 -1.29 6.14 2.26
CA GLY A 139 0.09 5.68 2.07
C GLY A 139 0.24 4.85 0.80
N ILE A 140 1.26 5.18 0.01
CA ILE A 140 1.51 4.70 -1.35
C ILE A 140 1.86 3.20 -1.36
N GLN A 141 0.97 2.34 -1.87
CA GLN A 141 1.21 1.28 -2.87
C GLN A 141 -0.11 0.53 -3.13
N VAL A 142 -0.57 0.47 -4.39
CA VAL A 142 -1.73 -0.36 -4.79
C VAL A 142 -1.19 -1.71 -5.27
N ASP A 143 -1.49 -2.77 -4.52
CA ASP A 143 -1.30 -4.15 -4.95
C ASP A 143 -2.53 -4.60 -5.76
N VAL A 144 -2.30 -5.05 -6.99
CA VAL A 144 -3.32 -5.71 -7.81
C VAL A 144 -3.02 -7.21 -7.81
N ALA A 145 -3.79 -7.98 -7.04
CA ALA A 145 -3.82 -9.42 -7.14
C ALA A 145 -4.87 -9.85 -8.17
N TYR A 146 -4.43 -10.48 -9.26
CA TYR A 146 -5.31 -11.23 -10.15
C TYR A 146 -5.35 -12.70 -9.71
N PRO A 147 -6.43 -13.20 -9.09
CA PRO A 147 -6.78 -14.59 -9.26
C PRO A 147 -7.51 -14.72 -10.59
N ALA A 148 -6.85 -15.35 -11.56
CA ALA A 148 -7.58 -15.90 -12.70
C ALA A 148 -8.53 -16.99 -12.16
N GLU A 149 -9.81 -16.87 -12.52
CA GLU A 149 -10.86 -17.90 -12.48
C GLU A 149 -11.43 -18.30 -11.10
N ALA A 150 -12.60 -17.73 -10.76
CA ALA A 150 -13.57 -18.38 -9.89
C ALA A 150 -14.93 -18.42 -10.63
N TRP A 151 -15.28 -19.58 -11.17
CA TRP A 151 -16.61 -19.85 -11.68
C TRP A 151 -17.48 -20.28 -10.50
N MET A 152 -18.51 -19.50 -10.16
CA MET A 152 -19.62 -20.00 -9.34
C MET A 152 -20.37 -21.05 -10.16
N THR A 153 -20.62 -22.22 -9.57
CA THR A 153 -21.45 -23.23 -10.21
C THR A 153 -22.90 -22.74 -10.27
N ALA A 154 -23.73 -23.33 -11.14
CA ALA A 154 -25.16 -23.00 -11.19
C ALA A 154 -25.86 -23.25 -9.83
N GLU A 155 -25.29 -24.11 -8.99
CA GLU A 155 -25.73 -24.40 -7.63
C GLU A 155 -25.37 -23.26 -6.67
N ASP A 156 -24.13 -22.73 -6.73
CA ASP A 156 -23.71 -21.57 -5.94
C ASP A 156 -24.51 -20.29 -6.29
N VAL A 157 -24.87 -20.12 -7.56
CA VAL A 157 -25.73 -19.00 -8.01
C VAL A 157 -27.16 -19.16 -7.51
N ALA A 158 -27.68 -20.39 -7.47
CA ALA A 158 -29.02 -20.67 -6.96
C ALA A 158 -29.09 -20.48 -5.44
N ASP A 159 -28.05 -20.85 -4.71
CA ASP A 159 -27.96 -20.68 -3.25
C ASP A 159 -27.83 -19.20 -2.88
N TYR A 160 -27.03 -18.43 -3.62
CA TYR A 160 -26.94 -16.97 -3.42
C TYR A 160 -28.24 -16.25 -3.79
N PHE A 161 -28.91 -16.67 -4.87
CA PHE A 161 -30.20 -16.11 -5.26
C PHE A 161 -31.30 -16.39 -4.22
N ASN A 162 -31.40 -17.63 -3.73
CA ASN A 162 -32.45 -18.00 -2.77
C ASN A 162 -32.16 -17.56 -1.33
N GLY A 163 -30.88 -17.52 -0.93
CA GLY A 163 -30.47 -17.21 0.45
C GLY A 163 -30.24 -15.73 0.73
N THR A 164 -30.04 -14.91 -0.30
CA THR A 164 -29.69 -13.48 -0.13
C THR A 164 -30.55 -12.58 -1.01
N LEU A 165 -30.49 -12.74 -2.34
CA LEU A 165 -31.16 -11.80 -3.24
C LEU A 165 -32.68 -11.84 -3.18
N LYS A 166 -33.28 -13.02 -2.99
CA LYS A 166 -34.74 -13.18 -2.91
C LYS A 166 -35.32 -12.58 -1.61
N PRO A 167 -34.77 -12.85 -0.41
CA PRO A 167 -35.20 -12.16 0.81
C PRO A 167 -35.09 -10.63 0.71
N ASP A 168 -33.98 -10.09 0.19
CA ASP A 168 -33.79 -8.64 0.04
C ASP A 168 -34.80 -8.01 -0.92
N LEU A 169 -35.19 -8.74 -1.98
CA LEU A 169 -36.24 -8.31 -2.91
C LEU A 169 -37.64 -8.35 -2.27
N GLU A 170 -37.92 -9.37 -1.46
CA GLU A 170 -39.19 -9.51 -0.73
C GLU A 170 -39.35 -8.44 0.36
N ASP A 171 -38.27 -8.10 1.08
CA ASP A 171 -38.25 -7.02 2.08
C ASP A 171 -38.47 -5.64 1.43
N GLY A 172 -37.75 -5.35 0.33
CA GLY A 172 -37.91 -4.08 -0.39
C GLY A 172 -39.28 -3.90 -1.07
N LEU A 173 -39.98 -4.99 -1.40
CA LEU A 173 -41.35 -4.94 -1.92
C LEU A 173 -42.38 -4.68 -0.81
N GLN A 174 -42.12 -5.15 0.42
CA GLN A 174 -43.02 -4.96 1.55
C GLN A 174 -43.04 -3.50 2.00
N ASP A 175 -41.87 -2.85 2.07
CA ASP A 175 -41.76 -1.41 2.38
C ASP A 175 -42.50 -0.54 1.36
N LEU A 176 -42.43 -0.88 0.07
CA LEU A 176 -43.13 -0.19 -1.02
C LEU A 176 -44.66 -0.38 -0.96
N ILE A 177 -45.14 -1.53 -0.49
CA ILE A 177 -46.56 -1.80 -0.28
C ILE A 177 -47.07 -1.03 0.94
N ASP A 178 -46.26 -0.95 2.01
CA ASP A 178 -46.62 -0.24 3.22
C ASP A 178 -46.63 1.29 2.97
N GLU A 179 -45.67 1.84 2.23
CA GLU A 179 -45.70 3.23 1.76
C GLU A 179 -46.93 3.53 0.87
N HIS A 180 -47.29 2.62 -0.04
CA HIS A 180 -48.50 2.76 -0.87
C HIS A 180 -49.79 2.74 -0.03
N ASN A 181 -49.84 1.93 1.03
CA ASN A 181 -51.02 1.80 1.89
C ASN A 181 -51.17 2.95 2.89
N GLU A 182 -50.06 3.60 3.27
CA GLU A 182 -50.07 4.79 4.12
C GLU A 182 -50.25 6.10 3.34
N ASP A 183 -50.08 6.11 2.01
CA ASP A 183 -50.36 7.28 1.18
C ASP A 183 -51.88 7.41 0.85
N PRO A 184 -52.60 8.39 1.46
CA PRO A 184 -54.02 8.60 1.18
C PRO A 184 -54.31 9.07 -0.26
N ASN A 185 -53.28 9.43 -1.04
CA ASN A 185 -53.37 9.81 -2.45
C ASN A 185 -52.94 8.70 -3.42
N ALA A 186 -52.55 7.51 -2.95
CA ALA A 186 -52.12 6.38 -3.80
C ALA A 186 -53.20 5.96 -4.82
N HIS A 187 -54.46 6.29 -4.55
CA HIS A 187 -55.61 6.07 -5.42
C HIS A 187 -56.26 7.36 -5.93
N GLY A 188 -55.51 8.48 -5.97
CA GLY A 188 -56.01 9.82 -6.30
C GLY A 188 -56.67 9.96 -7.68
N GLY A 189 -56.42 9.04 -8.62
CA GLY A 189 -57.10 9.02 -9.92
C GLY A 189 -58.35 8.13 -9.99
N ALA A 190 -58.58 7.23 -9.03
CA ALA A 190 -59.67 6.24 -9.08
C ALA A 190 -60.99 6.73 -8.46
N LEU A 191 -60.96 7.85 -7.74
CA LEU A 191 -62.11 8.50 -7.09
C LEU A 191 -62.40 9.90 -7.63
N GLU A 192 -61.60 10.38 -8.59
CA GLU A 192 -61.86 11.62 -9.30
C GLU A 192 -63.20 11.48 -10.05
N ASN A 193 -64.18 12.31 -9.67
CA ASN A 193 -65.60 12.32 -10.08
C ASN A 193 -66.59 11.41 -9.30
N LYS A 194 -66.25 10.91 -8.11
CA LYS A 194 -67.23 10.18 -7.24
C LYS A 194 -67.47 10.76 -5.84
N GLN A 195 -67.05 11.99 -5.60
CA GLN A 195 -67.42 12.74 -4.40
C GLN A 195 -68.50 13.77 -4.76
N ASP A 196 -69.76 13.45 -4.45
CA ASP A 196 -70.85 14.45 -4.45
C ASP A 196 -70.62 15.41 -3.28
N LYS A 197 -69.78 16.40 -3.54
CA LYS A 197 -69.57 17.58 -2.73
C LYS A 197 -70.86 18.42 -2.73
N ILE A 198 -71.67 18.29 -1.68
CA ILE A 198 -72.73 19.25 -1.38
C ILE A 198 -72.05 20.54 -0.88
N GLU A 199 -71.63 21.40 -1.81
CA GLU A 199 -70.97 22.69 -1.53
C GLU A 199 -71.96 23.83 -1.25
N VAL A 200 -73.18 23.52 -0.77
CA VAL A 200 -74.26 24.51 -0.58
C VAL A 200 -74.70 24.54 0.87
N GLU A 201 -74.39 25.62 1.59
CA GLU A 201 -74.83 25.86 2.97
C GLU A 201 -76.18 26.60 3.01
N GLY A 202 -77.11 26.17 3.86
CA GLY A 202 -78.43 26.79 4.06
C GLY A 202 -79.61 25.81 3.99
N ILE A 203 -80.84 26.32 3.99
CA ILE A 203 -82.03 25.48 3.74
C ILE A 203 -82.07 25.15 2.24
N LEU A 204 -82.08 23.86 1.92
CA LEU A 204 -82.04 23.37 0.55
C LEU A 204 -83.42 22.87 0.09
N LYS A 205 -83.71 23.03 -1.20
CA LYS A 205 -84.90 22.51 -1.87
C LYS A 205 -84.49 21.50 -2.94
N GLY A 206 -85.12 20.33 -2.91
CA GLY A 206 -85.03 19.35 -3.99
C GLY A 206 -86.04 19.63 -5.10
N THR A 207 -85.58 19.60 -6.35
CA THR A 207 -86.43 19.70 -7.55
C THR A 207 -86.38 18.40 -8.34
N LYS A 208 -87.56 17.84 -8.62
CA LYS A 208 -87.74 16.68 -9.50
C LYS A 208 -88.29 17.16 -10.84
N THR A 209 -87.64 16.80 -11.94
CA THR A 209 -88.12 17.05 -13.29
C THR A 209 -88.37 15.71 -13.98
N THR A 210 -89.60 15.49 -14.46
CA THR A 210 -90.00 14.23 -15.10
C THR A 210 -90.08 14.43 -16.61
N GLY A 211 -89.30 13.66 -17.37
CA GLY A 211 -89.35 13.62 -18.84
C GLY A 211 -89.35 12.19 -19.37
N GLU A 212 -89.61 12.02 -20.67
CA GLU A 212 -89.75 10.69 -21.33
C GLU A 212 -88.49 9.80 -21.27
N GLY A 213 -87.37 10.30 -20.72
CA GLY A 213 -86.14 9.54 -20.45
C GLY A 213 -85.92 9.15 -18.97
N GLY A 214 -86.91 9.37 -18.09
CA GLY A 214 -86.81 9.13 -16.64
C GLY A 214 -86.72 10.42 -15.81
N ASP A 215 -86.88 10.28 -14.49
CA ASP A 215 -86.85 11.39 -13.54
C ASP A 215 -85.41 11.90 -13.31
N THR A 216 -85.20 13.21 -13.39
CA THR A 216 -83.97 13.86 -12.92
C THR A 216 -84.23 14.66 -11.64
N TYR A 217 -83.33 14.51 -10.66
CA TYR A 217 -83.39 15.17 -9.36
C TYR A 217 -82.20 16.12 -9.20
N SER A 218 -82.44 17.35 -8.74
CA SER A 218 -81.42 18.33 -8.39
C SER A 218 -81.70 18.98 -7.04
N VAL A 219 -80.66 19.48 -6.36
CA VAL A 219 -80.75 20.21 -5.09
C VAL A 219 -80.17 21.61 -5.25
N GLY A 220 -80.86 22.62 -4.71
CA GLY A 220 -80.42 24.01 -4.73
C GLY A 220 -80.87 24.79 -3.48
N ALA A 221 -80.32 25.99 -3.26
CA ALA A 221 -80.69 26.83 -2.12
C ALA A 221 -82.16 27.28 -2.20
N ALA A 222 -82.91 27.17 -1.09
CA ALA A 222 -84.29 27.63 -1.01
C ALA A 222 -84.36 29.17 -0.97
N THR A 223 -85.33 29.76 -1.67
CA THR A 223 -85.47 31.23 -1.77
C THR A 223 -86.48 31.76 -0.73
N PRO A 224 -86.08 32.65 0.21
CA PRO A 224 -87.01 33.27 1.15
C PRO A 224 -88.09 34.09 0.43
N GLY A 225 -89.34 33.99 0.90
CA GLY A 225 -90.53 34.61 0.32
C GLY A 225 -91.22 33.78 -0.77
N THR A 226 -90.59 32.70 -1.27
CA THR A 226 -91.17 31.77 -2.25
C THR A 226 -91.17 30.34 -1.76
N ASP A 227 -90.05 29.86 -1.20
CA ASP A 227 -89.90 28.48 -0.70
C ASP A 227 -90.10 28.37 0.81
N TYR A 228 -89.90 29.47 1.55
CA TYR A 228 -90.20 29.61 2.98
C TYR A 228 -90.49 31.08 3.33
N GLN A 229 -91.21 31.36 4.41
CA GLN A 229 -91.61 32.72 4.77
C GLN A 229 -90.42 33.53 5.33
N ALA A 230 -90.21 34.77 4.84
CA ALA A 230 -89.10 35.62 5.30
C ALA A 230 -89.37 36.18 6.73
N PRO A 231 -88.36 36.23 7.63
CA PRO A 231 -88.53 36.78 8.98
C PRO A 231 -88.81 38.29 8.93
N THR A 232 -89.95 38.74 9.45
CA THR A 232 -90.37 40.16 9.34
C THR A 232 -89.94 41.06 10.49
N ASN A 233 -89.27 40.56 11.52
CA ASN A 233 -88.96 41.38 12.70
C ASN A 233 -87.48 41.25 13.08
N ALA A 234 -86.72 42.34 12.87
CA ALA A 234 -85.43 42.54 13.53
C ALA A 234 -85.69 42.92 15.00
N LEU A 235 -85.26 42.06 15.93
CA LEU A 235 -85.17 42.40 17.35
C LEU A 235 -83.76 42.93 17.62
N THR A 236 -83.65 44.24 17.85
CA THR A 236 -82.45 44.86 18.43
C THR A 236 -82.16 44.27 19.81
N ALA A 237 -80.88 44.10 20.13
CA ALA A 237 -80.41 43.57 21.41
C ALA A 237 -81.15 44.19 22.61
N ALA A 238 -81.97 43.38 23.26
CA ALA A 238 -82.64 43.76 24.50
C ALA A 238 -81.65 43.65 25.65
N GLN A 239 -81.63 44.68 26.49
CA GLN A 239 -81.04 44.66 27.83
C GLN A 239 -81.47 43.39 28.58
N ALA A 240 -80.60 42.88 29.47
CA ALA A 240 -80.82 41.66 30.24
C ALA A 240 -82.27 41.57 30.75
N MET A 241 -82.99 40.55 30.27
CA MET A 241 -84.37 40.29 30.70
C MET A 241 -84.37 39.89 32.17
N THR A 242 -85.20 40.55 32.97
CA THR A 242 -85.41 40.23 34.38
C THR A 242 -86.42 39.10 34.52
N THR A 243 -86.46 38.44 35.69
CA THR A 243 -87.44 37.36 35.98
C THR A 243 -88.90 37.83 35.91
N GLN A 244 -89.13 39.14 35.96
CA GLN A 244 -90.45 39.78 35.87
C GLN A 244 -90.88 40.08 34.42
N ASP A 245 -89.96 40.01 33.45
CA ASP A 245 -90.28 40.35 32.06
C ASP A 245 -91.23 39.33 31.44
N LEU A 246 -92.21 39.87 30.71
CA LEU A 246 -93.30 39.10 30.13
C LEU A 246 -92.92 38.57 28.74
N ILE A 247 -92.86 37.25 28.62
CA ILE A 247 -92.58 36.53 27.38
C ILE A 247 -93.91 36.18 26.71
N PRO A 248 -94.19 36.72 25.51
CA PRO A 248 -95.36 36.35 24.76
C PRO A 248 -95.19 34.93 24.19
N PHE A 249 -96.21 34.10 24.33
CA PHE A 249 -96.29 32.79 23.68
C PHE A 249 -97.69 32.59 23.11
N TYR A 250 -97.81 31.77 22.08
CA TYR A 250 -99.11 31.46 21.49
C TYR A 250 -99.65 30.17 22.11
N ASP A 251 -100.76 30.27 22.84
CA ASP A 251 -101.48 29.12 23.37
C ASP A 251 -102.30 28.53 22.22
N VAL A 252 -101.72 27.51 21.58
CA VAL A 252 -102.29 26.86 20.38
C VAL A 252 -103.65 26.23 20.66
N THR A 253 -103.83 25.68 21.86
CA THR A 253 -105.07 25.02 22.30
C THR A 253 -106.23 26.00 22.41
N ASN A 254 -105.97 27.22 22.89
CA ASN A 254 -106.98 28.26 23.04
C ASN A 254 -106.96 29.30 21.92
N SER A 255 -106.06 29.16 20.94
CA SER A 255 -105.86 30.08 19.81
C SER A 255 -105.69 31.56 20.24
N GLN A 256 -104.99 31.80 21.35
CA GLN A 256 -104.79 33.14 21.90
C GLN A 256 -103.31 33.44 22.18
N HIS A 257 -102.90 34.69 21.97
CA HIS A 257 -101.62 35.19 22.45
C HIS A 257 -101.70 35.37 23.98
N LYS A 258 -100.88 34.61 24.70
CA LYS A 258 -100.69 34.77 26.15
C LYS A 258 -99.31 35.35 26.43
N ARG A 259 -99.13 35.78 27.65
CA ARG A 259 -97.84 36.25 28.18
C ARG A 259 -97.64 35.63 29.55
N THR A 260 -96.45 35.10 29.78
CA THR A 260 -96.01 34.58 31.09
C THR A 260 -94.75 35.32 31.50
N THR A 261 -94.41 35.37 32.78
CA THR A 261 -93.11 35.93 33.19
C THR A 261 -92.00 34.94 32.87
N LEU A 262 -90.77 35.43 32.65
CA LEU A 262 -89.59 34.57 32.50
C LEU A 262 -89.42 33.62 33.70
N GLN A 263 -89.80 34.04 34.90
CA GLN A 263 -89.86 33.18 36.10
C GLN A 263 -90.81 32.00 35.94
N ALA A 264 -92.06 32.27 35.54
CA ALA A 264 -93.07 31.23 35.40
C ALA A 264 -92.75 30.28 34.22
N LEU A 265 -92.03 30.76 33.19
CA LEU A 265 -91.51 29.90 32.14
C LEU A 265 -90.37 28.99 32.64
N LYS A 266 -89.43 29.51 33.45
CA LYS A 266 -88.34 28.71 34.07
C LYS A 266 -88.88 27.59 34.96
N GLU A 267 -89.90 27.87 35.76
CA GLU A 267 -90.59 26.88 36.60
C GLU A 267 -91.35 25.84 35.76
N ALA A 268 -91.96 26.25 34.64
CA ALA A 268 -92.72 25.36 33.76
C ALA A 268 -91.84 24.43 32.88
N ILE A 269 -90.59 24.82 32.60
CA ILE A 269 -89.64 24.02 31.79
C ILE A 269 -88.58 23.28 32.62
N GLY A 270 -88.60 23.40 33.96
CA GLY A 270 -87.80 22.59 34.88
C GLY A 270 -86.30 22.93 34.97
N VAL A 271 -85.90 24.20 34.79
CA VAL A 271 -84.48 24.60 34.91
C VAL A 271 -84.02 24.50 36.38
N GLN A 272 -83.02 23.65 36.64
CA GLN A 272 -82.40 23.40 37.96
C GLN A 272 -81.46 24.56 38.37
N SER A 273 -81.30 24.78 39.68
CA SER A 273 -80.27 25.66 40.24
C SER A 273 -78.87 25.04 40.04
N PRO A 274 -77.79 25.84 39.95
CA PRO A 274 -76.44 25.31 39.95
C PRO A 274 -76.05 24.86 41.36
N ALA A 275 -75.31 23.75 41.47
CA ALA A 275 -74.81 23.22 42.73
C ALA A 275 -73.28 23.21 42.80
N ILE A 276 -72.73 23.37 44.01
CA ILE A 276 -71.32 23.04 44.30
C ILE A 276 -71.30 21.76 45.15
N ASN A 277 -70.67 20.72 44.65
CA ASN A 277 -70.39 19.50 45.40
C ASN A 277 -68.98 19.60 46.01
N VAL A 278 -68.92 19.58 47.34
CA VAL A 278 -67.66 19.67 48.10
C VAL A 278 -67.30 18.28 48.60
N THR A 279 -66.10 17.83 48.25
CA THR A 279 -65.47 16.64 48.85
C THR A 279 -64.49 17.09 49.92
N THR A 280 -64.66 16.63 51.15
CA THR A 280 -63.76 16.93 52.28
C THR A 280 -63.90 15.90 53.41
N CYS A 281 -63.06 16.03 54.44
CA CYS A 281 -62.99 15.16 55.60
C CYS A 281 -64.36 15.02 56.30
N ALA A 282 -64.70 13.81 56.73
CA ALA A 282 -65.90 13.56 57.50
C ALA A 282 -65.92 14.42 58.78
N GLY A 283 -67.01 15.14 59.02
CA GLY A 283 -67.15 16.02 60.19
C GLY A 283 -66.46 17.38 60.07
N ALA A 284 -65.77 17.70 58.96
CA ALA A 284 -65.28 19.05 58.70
C ALA A 284 -66.46 20.04 58.61
N SER A 285 -66.35 21.21 59.24
CA SER A 285 -67.31 22.28 59.01
C SER A 285 -67.04 22.90 57.63
N VAL A 286 -68.05 22.92 56.76
CA VAL A 286 -67.93 23.46 55.41
C VAL A 286 -68.79 24.72 55.28
N THR A 287 -68.21 25.80 54.80
CA THR A 287 -68.95 27.02 54.44
C THR A 287 -68.82 27.29 52.96
N CYS A 288 -69.92 27.67 52.32
CA CYS A 288 -69.96 28.12 50.92
C CYS A 288 -70.60 29.52 50.91
N SER A 289 -69.82 30.55 50.58
CA SER A 289 -70.27 31.94 50.69
C SER A 289 -69.92 32.81 49.48
N ASP A 290 -70.88 33.62 49.03
CA ASP A 290 -70.68 34.69 48.04
C ASP A 290 -70.35 36.05 48.68
N GLY A 291 -70.07 36.06 49.99
CA GLY A 291 -69.80 37.25 50.79
C GLY A 291 -71.05 37.93 51.37
N VAL A 292 -72.26 37.51 50.97
CA VAL A 292 -73.55 37.99 51.51
C VAL A 292 -74.37 36.84 52.06
N THR A 293 -74.49 35.76 51.29
CA THR A 293 -75.13 34.49 51.65
C THR A 293 -74.05 33.51 52.10
N THR A 294 -74.32 32.78 53.18
CA THR A 294 -73.46 31.68 53.63
C THR A 294 -74.30 30.44 53.81
N LEU A 295 -73.90 29.38 53.12
CA LEU A 295 -74.44 28.04 53.28
C LEU A 295 -73.48 27.25 54.17
N GLU A 296 -74.02 26.49 55.11
CA GLU A 296 -73.25 25.68 56.04
C GLU A 296 -73.55 24.21 55.81
N GLY A 297 -72.49 23.41 55.79
CA GLY A 297 -72.52 21.97 55.61
C GLY A 297 -71.55 21.30 56.58
N THR A 298 -71.58 19.97 56.62
CA THR A 298 -70.66 19.20 57.45
C THR A 298 -70.21 17.96 56.70
N GLY A 299 -68.90 17.76 56.60
CA GLY A 299 -68.30 16.77 55.72
C GLY A 299 -68.59 17.07 54.25
N SER A 300 -68.40 16.05 53.41
CA SER A 300 -68.71 16.16 51.98
C SER A 300 -70.20 16.50 51.79
N THR A 301 -70.47 17.63 51.14
CA THR A 301 -71.80 18.26 51.08
C THR A 301 -72.02 18.89 49.71
N GLU A 302 -73.22 18.70 49.14
CA GLU A 302 -73.67 19.41 47.95
C GLU A 302 -74.50 20.64 48.36
N PHE A 303 -74.12 21.81 47.84
CA PHE A 303 -74.79 23.09 48.07
C PHE A 303 -75.54 23.52 46.81
N GLU A 304 -76.86 23.53 46.87
CA GLU A 304 -77.72 24.18 45.87
C GLU A 304 -77.61 25.71 46.01
N LEU A 305 -77.19 26.38 44.95
CA LEU A 305 -76.87 27.81 45.00
C LEU A 305 -78.07 28.68 44.61
N PRO A 306 -78.38 29.73 45.39
CA PRO A 306 -79.46 30.64 45.07
C PRO A 306 -79.14 31.58 43.90
N ASN A 307 -77.87 31.76 43.56
CA ASN A 307 -77.38 32.66 42.53
C ASN A 307 -76.02 32.23 41.95
N VAL A 308 -75.78 32.64 40.72
CA VAL A 308 -74.48 32.59 40.05
C VAL A 308 -73.56 33.70 40.59
N GLY A 309 -72.24 33.49 40.58
CA GLY A 309 -71.25 34.40 41.14
C GLY A 309 -69.99 33.68 41.64
N ASN A 310 -69.07 34.42 42.25
CA ASN A 310 -67.91 33.81 42.91
C ASN A 310 -68.32 33.34 44.31
N TRP A 311 -68.11 32.05 44.58
CA TRP A 311 -68.37 31.43 45.86
C TRP A 311 -67.05 30.95 46.47
N THR A 312 -66.74 31.40 47.68
CA THR A 312 -65.64 30.87 48.46
C THR A 312 -66.15 29.68 49.25
N VAL A 313 -65.56 28.52 49.00
CA VAL A 313 -65.81 27.29 49.75
C VAL A 313 -64.67 27.08 50.71
N THR A 314 -64.97 26.87 51.99
CA THR A 314 -63.99 26.66 53.04
C THR A 314 -64.36 25.40 53.82
N ALA A 315 -63.41 24.48 53.99
CA ALA A 315 -63.54 23.34 54.89
C ALA A 315 -62.57 23.50 56.06
N GLN A 316 -63.04 23.25 57.27
CA GLN A 316 -62.24 23.33 58.49
C GLN A 316 -62.46 22.12 59.39
N LEU A 317 -61.37 21.50 59.85
CA LEU A 317 -61.37 20.38 60.80
C LEU A 317 -60.12 20.44 61.68
N ASN A 318 -60.23 20.15 62.97
CA ASN A 318 -59.14 20.13 63.96
C ASN A 318 -58.27 21.41 64.04
N GLY A 319 -58.78 22.55 63.55
CA GLY A 319 -58.08 23.84 63.54
C GLY A 319 -57.37 24.18 62.22
N GLU A 320 -57.27 23.23 61.29
CA GLU A 320 -56.78 23.41 59.93
C GLU A 320 -57.92 23.83 58.98
N SER A 321 -57.64 24.70 58.02
CA SER A 321 -58.64 25.22 57.09
C SER A 321 -58.07 25.34 55.68
N VAL A 322 -58.82 24.85 54.70
CA VAL A 322 -58.53 24.97 53.26
C VAL A 322 -59.68 25.69 52.58
N SER A 323 -59.40 26.46 51.54
CA SER A 323 -60.44 27.21 50.83
C SER A 323 -60.14 27.33 49.35
N GLU A 324 -61.20 27.34 48.55
CA GLU A 324 -61.17 27.53 47.11
C GLU A 324 -62.26 28.52 46.69
N VAL A 325 -61.98 29.33 45.67
CA VAL A 325 -62.96 30.26 45.09
C VAL A 325 -63.46 29.68 43.77
N VAL A 326 -64.76 29.35 43.72
CA VAL A 326 -65.44 28.81 42.56
C VAL A 326 -66.19 29.90 41.82
N ASN A 327 -65.92 30.08 40.52
CA ASN A 327 -66.70 30.99 39.68
C ASN A 327 -67.89 30.25 39.03
N VAL A 328 -69.07 30.43 39.63
CA VAL A 328 -70.32 29.80 39.20
C VAL A 328 -70.98 30.68 38.16
N SER A 329 -71.07 30.21 36.92
CA SER A 329 -71.63 30.97 35.80
C SER A 329 -72.74 30.24 35.03
N GLY A 330 -72.46 29.06 34.48
CA GLY A 330 -73.36 28.37 33.55
C GLY A 330 -73.42 26.83 33.61
N ALA A 331 -72.48 26.16 34.30
CA ALA A 331 -72.59 24.73 34.58
C ALA A 331 -73.60 24.47 35.72
N LEU A 332 -74.22 23.29 35.72
CA LEU A 332 -75.17 22.86 36.74
C LEU A 332 -74.49 22.27 37.99
N LEU A 333 -73.23 21.84 37.88
CA LEU A 333 -72.48 21.23 38.96
C LEU A 333 -71.02 21.67 38.89
N TYR A 334 -70.46 22.02 40.04
CA TYR A 334 -69.03 22.33 40.23
C TYR A 334 -68.51 21.45 41.36
N GLU A 335 -67.36 20.82 41.14
CA GLU A 335 -66.71 19.95 42.12
C GLU A 335 -65.58 20.71 42.81
N VAL A 336 -65.52 20.65 44.13
CA VAL A 336 -64.45 21.27 44.95
C VAL A 336 -63.88 20.21 45.88
N ASP A 337 -62.58 19.96 45.77
CA ASP A 337 -61.87 19.02 46.65
C ASP A 337 -61.07 19.78 47.71
N LEU A 338 -61.57 19.72 48.93
CA LEU A 338 -61.02 20.36 50.11
C LEU A 338 -60.59 19.31 51.15
N MET A 339 -60.04 18.18 50.73
CA MET A 339 -59.54 17.16 51.65
C MET A 339 -58.31 17.66 52.44
N ILE A 340 -58.41 17.71 53.77
CA ILE A 340 -57.37 18.26 54.65
C ILE A 340 -56.37 17.16 55.04
N THR A 341 -55.17 17.22 54.47
CA THR A 341 -54.11 16.22 54.71
C THR A 341 -53.34 16.52 56.00
N SER A 342 -53.34 15.58 56.95
CA SER A 342 -52.62 15.70 58.22
C SER A 342 -51.14 15.29 58.07
N GLY A 343 -50.87 14.23 57.31
CA GLY A 343 -49.51 13.75 57.05
C GLY A 343 -49.41 12.76 55.89
N ILE A 344 -48.18 12.43 55.51
CA ILE A 344 -47.89 11.33 54.58
C ILE A 344 -46.82 10.41 55.17
N ALA A 345 -46.84 9.14 54.80
CA ALA A 345 -45.84 8.16 55.16
C ALA A 345 -45.53 7.22 53.99
N VAL A 346 -44.26 6.87 53.82
CA VAL A 346 -43.86 5.75 52.94
C VAL A 346 -44.12 4.47 53.73
N THR A 347 -45.22 3.79 53.42
CA THR A 347 -45.68 2.59 54.14
C THR A 347 -45.08 1.31 53.57
N THR A 348 -44.62 1.35 52.32
CA THR A 348 -43.79 0.31 51.69
C THR A 348 -42.61 0.96 50.98
N GLN A 349 -41.38 0.52 51.29
CA GLN A 349 -40.16 1.02 50.65
C GLN A 349 -40.08 0.59 49.18
N PRO A 350 -39.42 1.36 48.29
CA PRO A 350 -39.16 0.91 46.94
C PRO A 350 -38.30 -0.35 46.93
N THR A 351 -38.48 -1.18 45.92
CA THR A 351 -37.69 -2.41 45.72
C THR A 351 -36.21 -2.13 45.48
N LYS A 352 -35.89 -0.93 44.99
CA LYS A 352 -34.53 -0.47 44.70
C LYS A 352 -34.12 0.68 45.61
N THR A 353 -33.05 0.46 46.38
CA THR A 353 -32.49 1.43 47.34
C THR A 353 -31.00 1.72 47.10
N THR A 354 -30.36 1.04 46.16
CA THR A 354 -28.95 1.27 45.77
C THR A 354 -28.84 1.60 44.29
N TYR A 355 -28.09 2.66 43.98
CA TYR A 355 -28.04 3.26 42.65
C TYR A 355 -26.60 3.55 42.21
N PHE A 356 -26.38 3.62 40.90
CA PHE A 356 -25.16 4.18 40.31
C PHE A 356 -25.29 5.69 40.16
N ILE A 357 -24.17 6.39 40.03
CA ILE A 357 -24.17 7.83 39.73
C ILE A 357 -24.85 8.06 38.37
N GLY A 358 -25.77 9.03 38.31
CA GLY A 358 -26.55 9.36 37.10
C GLY A 358 -27.77 8.48 36.87
N GLU A 359 -28.05 7.50 37.74
CA GLU A 359 -29.21 6.64 37.62
C GLU A 359 -30.48 7.34 38.14
N ALA A 360 -31.62 7.16 37.46
CA ALA A 360 -32.90 7.72 37.89
C ALA A 360 -33.46 6.97 39.10
N PHE A 361 -34.16 7.68 39.99
CA PHE A 361 -34.89 7.06 41.10
C PHE A 361 -35.99 6.14 40.57
N ASP A 362 -36.07 4.92 41.10
CA ASP A 362 -37.06 3.92 40.73
C ASP A 362 -38.08 3.76 41.88
N PRO A 363 -39.29 4.34 41.77
CA PRO A 363 -40.32 4.21 42.80
C PRO A 363 -41.02 2.84 42.79
N ALA A 364 -40.64 1.88 41.93
CA ALA A 364 -41.34 0.60 41.81
C ALA A 364 -41.41 -0.17 43.14
N GLY A 365 -42.63 -0.59 43.48
CA GLY A 365 -42.96 -1.29 44.73
C GLY A 365 -43.09 -0.39 45.96
N MET A 366 -42.87 0.92 45.82
CA MET A 366 -43.13 1.88 46.89
C MET A 366 -44.63 2.13 47.06
N VAL A 367 -45.08 2.34 48.30
CA VAL A 367 -46.44 2.79 48.61
C VAL A 367 -46.36 3.99 49.53
N VAL A 368 -46.99 5.08 49.12
CA VAL A 368 -47.15 6.31 49.90
C VAL A 368 -48.60 6.41 50.35
N THR A 369 -48.80 6.51 51.66
CA THR A 369 -50.13 6.63 52.26
C THR A 369 -50.28 8.03 52.85
N ALA A 370 -51.30 8.76 52.41
CA ALA A 370 -51.73 9.99 53.06
C ALA A 370 -52.68 9.67 54.21
N THR A 371 -52.57 10.42 55.29
CA THR A 371 -53.53 10.45 56.39
C THR A 371 -54.21 11.82 56.37
N PHE A 372 -55.54 11.84 56.50
CA PHE A 372 -56.34 13.05 56.55
C PHE A 372 -56.76 13.40 57.99
N GLU A 373 -57.30 14.59 58.21
CA GLU A 373 -57.72 15.07 59.55
C GLU A 373 -58.92 14.32 60.16
N ASP A 374 -59.65 13.52 59.37
CA ASP A 374 -60.70 12.61 59.85
C ASP A 374 -60.20 11.18 60.12
N ASP A 375 -58.88 11.01 60.23
CA ASP A 375 -58.19 9.73 60.41
C ASP A 375 -58.34 8.73 59.25
N THR A 376 -58.98 9.11 58.14
CA THR A 376 -59.01 8.28 56.93
C THR A 376 -57.66 8.29 56.23
N THR A 377 -57.41 7.25 55.42
CA THR A 377 -56.16 7.10 54.67
C THR A 377 -56.40 6.74 53.21
N GLU A 378 -55.46 7.15 52.36
CA GLU A 378 -55.51 6.92 50.91
C GLU A 378 -54.12 6.58 50.37
N ASN A 379 -54.06 5.72 49.35
CA ASN A 379 -52.83 5.47 48.60
C ASN A 379 -52.66 6.58 47.57
N VAL A 380 -51.66 7.42 47.78
CA VAL A 380 -51.38 8.63 46.97
C VAL A 380 -50.08 8.52 46.19
N THR A 381 -49.60 7.29 45.95
CA THR A 381 -48.29 7.04 45.34
C THR A 381 -48.18 7.67 43.95
N GLU A 382 -49.24 7.60 43.16
CA GLU A 382 -49.28 8.16 41.79
C GLU A 382 -49.33 9.70 41.77
N ASP A 383 -49.77 10.32 42.87
CA ASP A 383 -49.87 11.77 43.03
C ASP A 383 -48.60 12.40 43.64
N CYS A 384 -47.58 11.59 43.93
CA CYS A 384 -46.33 12.05 44.52
C CYS A 384 -45.30 12.49 43.48
N THR A 385 -44.46 13.45 43.87
CA THR A 385 -43.26 13.85 43.13
C THR A 385 -41.99 13.51 43.91
N PHE A 386 -40.89 13.27 43.20
CA PHE A 386 -39.63 12.76 43.77
C PHE A 386 -38.47 13.71 43.48
N SER A 387 -37.67 14.05 44.49
CA SER A 387 -36.48 14.89 44.31
C SER A 387 -35.32 14.47 45.23
N PRO A 388 -34.09 14.24 44.70
CA PRO A 388 -33.75 14.33 43.29
C PRO A 388 -34.36 13.18 42.46
N ASP A 389 -34.59 13.43 41.17
CA ASP A 389 -35.03 12.44 40.19
C ASP A 389 -33.87 11.57 39.68
N THR A 390 -32.64 12.09 39.72
CA THR A 390 -31.40 11.44 39.31
C THR A 390 -30.37 11.43 40.45
N MET A 391 -29.74 10.29 40.68
CA MET A 391 -28.81 10.07 41.78
C MET A 391 -27.44 10.70 41.49
N ALA A 392 -27.16 11.82 42.16
CA ALA A 392 -25.83 12.41 42.16
C ALA A 392 -24.92 11.71 43.19
N GLU A 393 -23.61 11.87 43.02
CA GLU A 393 -22.62 11.43 44.02
C GLU A 393 -22.97 11.92 45.43
N GLY A 394 -22.95 11.00 46.41
CA GLY A 394 -23.24 11.32 47.80
C GLY A 394 -24.72 11.50 48.15
N THR A 395 -25.65 11.25 47.21
CA THR A 395 -27.10 11.26 47.50
C THR A 395 -27.45 10.15 48.51
N GLN A 396 -28.12 10.53 49.61
CA GLN A 396 -28.48 9.62 50.71
C GLN A 396 -29.99 9.46 50.89
N SER A 397 -30.80 10.33 50.28
CA SER A 397 -32.24 10.27 50.39
C SER A 397 -32.95 10.93 49.21
N VAL A 398 -34.13 10.43 48.87
CA VAL A 398 -35.10 11.07 47.98
C VAL A 398 -36.26 11.62 48.79
N THR A 399 -36.65 12.86 48.50
CA THR A 399 -37.82 13.51 49.09
C THR A 399 -39.06 13.16 48.27
N VAL A 400 -40.05 12.60 48.93
CA VAL A 400 -41.39 12.31 48.40
C VAL A 400 -42.31 13.48 48.78
N THR A 401 -42.94 14.11 47.81
CA THR A 401 -43.82 15.27 48.03
C THR A 401 -45.22 15.00 47.50
N TYR A 402 -46.23 15.16 48.34
CA TYR A 402 -47.64 15.06 48.00
C TYR A 402 -48.35 16.39 48.27
N GLN A 403 -49.26 16.78 47.38
CA GLN A 403 -50.02 18.02 47.48
C GLN A 403 -51.48 17.83 47.08
N ARG A 404 -52.42 18.21 47.96
CA ARG A 404 -53.87 18.21 47.70
C ARG A 404 -54.52 19.38 48.43
N ALA A 405 -55.53 20.01 47.81
CA ALA A 405 -56.23 21.18 48.36
C ALA A 405 -55.29 22.32 48.86
N GLY A 406 -54.12 22.49 48.20
CA GLY A 406 -53.11 23.49 48.58
C GLY A 406 -52.23 23.12 49.79
N ILE A 407 -52.47 21.98 50.44
CA ILE A 407 -51.63 21.48 51.54
C ILE A 407 -50.54 20.58 50.98
N GLN A 408 -49.27 20.88 51.30
CA GLN A 408 -48.11 20.08 50.93
C GLN A 408 -47.56 19.32 52.15
N LYS A 409 -47.26 18.04 51.97
CA LYS A 409 -46.56 17.21 52.96
C LYS A 409 -45.42 16.46 52.30
N THR A 410 -44.39 16.14 53.07
CA THR A 410 -43.20 15.45 52.59
C THR A 410 -42.82 14.26 53.48
N ALA A 411 -42.21 13.26 52.85
CA ALA A 411 -41.55 12.14 53.49
C ALA A 411 -40.20 11.88 52.80
N THR A 412 -39.33 11.07 53.40
CA THR A 412 -38.02 10.75 52.80
C THR A 412 -37.82 9.24 52.69
N VAL A 413 -37.15 8.85 51.60
CA VAL A 413 -36.70 7.48 51.36
C VAL A 413 -35.19 7.48 51.36
N ALA A 414 -34.58 6.66 52.22
CA ALA A 414 -33.12 6.49 52.21
C ALA A 414 -32.67 5.70 50.96
N VAL A 415 -31.62 6.19 50.31
CA VAL A 415 -30.97 5.55 49.16
C VAL A 415 -29.45 5.59 49.36
N ALA A 416 -28.72 4.72 48.67
CA ALA A 416 -27.26 4.73 48.65
C ALA A 416 -26.74 4.77 47.22
N VAL A 417 -25.73 5.60 46.95
CA VAL A 417 -25.08 5.72 45.65
C VAL A 417 -23.71 5.03 45.70
N ARG A 418 -23.46 4.14 44.76
CA ARG A 418 -22.21 3.36 44.69
C ARG A 418 -21.00 4.26 44.44
N THR A 419 -19.87 3.89 45.03
CA THR A 419 -18.59 4.57 44.86
C THR A 419 -17.61 3.65 44.14
N LEU A 420 -17.00 4.12 43.05
CA LEU A 420 -15.97 3.41 42.31
C LEU A 420 -14.76 3.16 43.22
N ASP A 421 -14.28 1.92 43.26
CA ASP A 421 -13.11 1.49 44.04
C ASP A 421 -11.88 1.31 43.13
N HIS A 422 -12.00 0.48 42.09
CA HIS A 422 -10.94 0.29 41.09
C HIS A 422 -11.50 -0.22 39.76
N ILE A 423 -10.64 -0.29 38.74
CA ILE A 423 -10.93 -0.95 37.47
C ILE A 423 -9.92 -2.05 37.16
N ALA A 424 -10.35 -3.04 36.38
CA ALA A 424 -9.47 -4.07 35.83
C ALA A 424 -9.80 -4.37 34.36
N VAL A 425 -8.78 -4.74 33.59
CA VAL A 425 -8.97 -5.37 32.28
C VAL A 425 -9.26 -6.86 32.54
N THR A 426 -10.53 -7.23 32.48
CA THR A 426 -10.98 -8.61 32.75
C THR A 426 -10.94 -9.49 31.51
N THR A 427 -10.93 -8.88 30.33
CA THR A 427 -10.62 -9.55 29.04
C THR A 427 -9.64 -8.69 28.26
N ALA A 428 -8.48 -9.26 27.92
CA ALA A 428 -7.47 -8.59 27.11
C ALA A 428 -7.98 -8.34 25.67
N PRO A 429 -7.48 -7.31 24.96
CA PRO A 429 -7.81 -7.10 23.55
C PRO A 429 -7.35 -8.27 22.68
N THR A 430 -7.97 -8.44 21.51
CA THR A 430 -7.60 -9.51 20.57
C THR A 430 -6.18 -9.38 20.02
N LYS A 431 -5.63 -8.16 20.00
CA LYS A 431 -4.26 -7.86 19.54
C LYS A 431 -3.43 -7.26 20.67
N THR A 432 -2.34 -7.95 21.02
CA THR A 432 -1.36 -7.53 22.05
C THR A 432 0.07 -7.43 21.52
N ALA A 433 0.30 -7.81 20.26
CA ALA A 433 1.58 -7.66 19.57
C ALA A 433 1.42 -6.70 18.38
N TYR A 434 2.28 -5.70 18.31
CA TYR A 434 2.22 -4.60 17.36
C TYR A 434 3.57 -4.40 16.68
N ASN A 435 3.53 -3.88 15.46
CA ASN A 435 4.70 -3.36 14.77
C ASN A 435 4.92 -1.89 15.14
N TYR A 436 6.16 -1.43 15.12
CA TYR A 436 6.49 -0.02 15.33
C TYR A 436 5.65 0.88 14.40
N GLY A 437 5.03 1.91 14.97
CA GLY A 437 4.17 2.84 14.24
C GLY A 437 2.68 2.49 14.22
N GLU A 438 2.29 1.25 14.57
CA GLU A 438 0.87 0.87 14.65
C GLU A 438 0.15 1.57 15.82
N THR A 439 -1.17 1.68 15.73
CA THR A 439 -2.02 2.20 16.82
C THR A 439 -2.65 1.06 17.61
N PHE A 440 -2.81 1.24 18.92
CA PHE A 440 -3.46 0.26 19.78
C PHE A 440 -4.91 0.01 19.35
N ASN A 441 -5.30 -1.27 19.24
CA ASN A 441 -6.67 -1.67 18.94
C ASN A 441 -7.33 -2.27 20.19
N PRO A 442 -8.31 -1.58 20.80
CA PRO A 442 -9.02 -2.06 21.99
C PRO A 442 -10.07 -3.14 21.69
N ALA A 443 -10.24 -3.58 20.44
CA ALA A 443 -11.26 -4.58 20.07
C ALA A 443 -11.15 -5.86 20.92
N GLY A 444 -12.29 -6.31 21.42
CA GLY A 444 -12.41 -7.48 22.32
C GLY A 444 -11.98 -7.23 23.77
N MET A 445 -11.47 -6.03 24.11
CA MET A 445 -11.11 -5.69 25.49
C MET A 445 -12.37 -5.46 26.33
N VAL A 446 -12.40 -6.01 27.54
CA VAL A 446 -13.44 -5.76 28.53
C VAL A 446 -12.82 -5.13 29.76
N VAL A 447 -13.32 -3.93 30.11
CA VAL A 447 -12.94 -3.20 31.32
C VAL A 447 -14.08 -3.33 32.32
N THR A 448 -13.76 -3.75 33.54
CA THR A 448 -14.72 -3.94 34.62
C THR A 448 -14.42 -2.94 35.73
N ALA A 449 -15.45 -2.19 36.15
CA ALA A 449 -15.41 -1.36 37.34
C ALA A 449 -15.90 -2.14 38.56
N TYR A 450 -15.21 -1.97 39.67
CA TYR A 450 -15.52 -2.56 40.96
C TYR A 450 -15.88 -1.45 41.94
N TYR A 451 -16.87 -1.72 42.79
CA TYR A 451 -17.43 -0.75 43.72
C TYR A 451 -17.18 -1.15 45.17
N THR A 452 -17.28 -0.18 46.07
CA THR A 452 -17.06 -0.37 47.51
C THR A 452 -18.06 -1.30 48.21
N ASP A 453 -19.16 -1.67 47.53
CA ASP A 453 -20.16 -2.64 47.98
C ASP A 453 -19.92 -4.06 47.44
N ASP A 454 -18.70 -4.34 46.95
CA ASP A 454 -18.26 -5.58 46.30
C ASP A 454 -18.98 -5.93 44.99
N THR A 455 -19.83 -5.05 44.47
CA THR A 455 -20.45 -5.23 43.16
C THR A 455 -19.50 -4.81 42.03
N SER A 456 -19.79 -5.25 40.80
CA SER A 456 -19.01 -4.86 39.63
C SER A 456 -19.87 -4.84 38.37
N ARG A 457 -19.42 -4.09 37.35
CA ARG A 457 -20.02 -4.10 36.01
C ARG A 457 -18.99 -3.83 34.92
N ALA A 458 -19.25 -4.35 33.72
CA ALA A 458 -18.50 -3.94 32.55
C ALA A 458 -18.82 -2.48 32.23
N VAL A 459 -17.80 -1.69 31.92
CA VAL A 459 -17.94 -0.25 31.64
C VAL A 459 -17.53 0.08 30.21
N THR A 460 -18.30 0.96 29.60
CA THR A 460 -17.98 1.61 28.32
C THR A 460 -17.58 3.06 28.58
N GLY A 461 -16.85 3.70 27.66
CA GLY A 461 -16.42 5.11 27.82
C GLY A 461 -15.15 5.31 28.64
N TYR A 462 -14.38 4.24 28.91
CA TYR A 462 -13.00 4.39 29.35
C TYR A 462 -12.15 5.04 28.26
N THR A 463 -11.06 5.68 28.66
CA THR A 463 -10.02 6.19 27.76
C THR A 463 -8.78 5.32 27.88
N TYR A 464 -7.88 5.40 26.90
CA TYR A 464 -6.61 4.71 26.95
C TYR A 464 -5.46 5.59 26.43
N SER A 465 -4.24 5.29 26.85
CA SER A 465 -3.03 5.99 26.42
C SER A 465 -1.85 5.02 26.31
N PRO A 466 -0.99 5.14 25.29
CA PRO A 466 -1.02 6.12 24.20
C PRO A 466 -2.16 5.90 23.18
N THR A 467 -2.66 6.99 22.58
CA THR A 467 -3.67 6.97 21.51
C THR A 467 -3.07 7.05 20.10
N GLY A 468 -1.80 7.45 19.99
CA GLY A 468 -1.08 7.57 18.72
C GLY A 468 -0.30 6.33 18.32
N ALA A 469 0.62 6.51 17.38
CA ALA A 469 1.55 5.47 16.94
C ALA A 469 2.40 4.95 18.10
N LEU A 470 2.46 3.63 18.24
CA LEU A 470 3.23 2.94 19.27
C LEU A 470 4.72 2.97 18.94
N ALA A 471 5.50 3.41 19.92
CA ALA A 471 6.96 3.41 19.90
C ALA A 471 7.51 2.13 20.54
N MET A 472 8.78 1.81 20.25
CA MET A 472 9.45 0.60 20.79
C MET A 472 9.46 0.51 22.31
N ASN A 473 9.39 1.63 23.03
CA ASN A 473 9.36 1.63 24.50
C ASN A 473 7.94 1.50 25.09
N ASN A 474 6.89 1.40 24.26
CA ASN A 474 5.55 1.13 24.76
C ASN A 474 5.39 -0.37 25.06
N THR A 475 5.40 -0.71 26.35
CA THR A 475 5.20 -2.09 26.84
C THR A 475 3.81 -2.29 27.47
N THR A 476 3.08 -1.20 27.73
CA THR A 476 1.74 -1.21 28.30
C THR A 476 0.90 -0.08 27.70
N ILE A 477 -0.42 -0.28 27.72
CA ILE A 477 -1.44 0.74 27.51
C ILE A 477 -2.07 1.02 28.87
N THR A 478 -2.17 2.29 29.27
CA THR A 478 -2.89 2.72 30.46
C THR A 478 -4.36 2.91 30.10
N ILE A 479 -5.26 2.28 30.84
CA ILE A 479 -6.72 2.42 30.72
C ILE A 479 -7.17 3.29 31.90
N SER A 480 -8.01 4.28 31.64
CA SER A 480 -8.54 5.21 32.64
C SER A 480 -10.06 5.30 32.53
N TYR A 481 -10.76 5.14 33.65
CA TYR A 481 -12.20 5.27 33.73
C TYR A 481 -12.57 6.21 34.87
N SER A 482 -13.53 7.09 34.63
CA SER A 482 -14.00 8.07 35.61
C SER A 482 -15.50 7.90 35.84
N GLU A 483 -15.90 7.88 37.10
CA GLU A 483 -17.31 7.83 37.51
C GLU A 483 -17.52 8.81 38.67
N GLY A 484 -18.29 9.87 38.43
CA GLY A 484 -18.37 11.01 39.35
C GLY A 484 -17.03 11.75 39.45
N SER A 485 -16.59 12.03 40.68
CA SER A 485 -15.30 12.66 40.96
C SER A 485 -14.10 11.68 41.02
N VAL A 486 -14.35 10.37 40.95
CA VAL A 486 -13.32 9.33 41.09
C VAL A 486 -12.81 8.90 39.72
N THR A 487 -11.49 8.77 39.58
CA THR A 487 -10.84 8.26 38.37
C THR A 487 -9.85 7.17 38.73
N GLU A 488 -10.05 6.00 38.14
CA GLU A 488 -9.22 4.83 38.39
C GLU A 488 -8.51 4.38 37.13
N GLN A 489 -7.33 3.77 37.31
CA GLN A 489 -6.47 3.35 36.21
C GLN A 489 -6.00 1.92 36.37
N THR A 490 -5.83 1.26 35.22
CA THR A 490 -5.20 -0.06 35.13
C THR A 490 -4.35 -0.11 33.86
N THR A 491 -3.63 -1.21 33.62
CA THR A 491 -2.77 -1.35 32.44
C THR A 491 -2.99 -2.66 31.70
N GLN A 492 -2.85 -2.61 30.38
CA GLN A 492 -2.82 -3.77 29.49
C GLN A 492 -1.42 -3.90 28.88
N ALA A 493 -0.76 -5.04 29.08
CA ALA A 493 0.53 -5.31 28.48
C ALA A 493 0.44 -5.48 26.95
N ILE A 494 1.43 -4.94 26.23
CA ILE A 494 1.60 -5.09 24.78
C ILE A 494 3.08 -5.31 24.46
N THR A 495 3.35 -5.75 23.23
CA THR A 495 4.70 -5.82 22.67
C THR A 495 4.76 -5.03 21.37
N VAL A 496 5.86 -4.31 21.15
CA VAL A 496 6.13 -3.56 19.91
C VAL A 496 7.43 -4.08 19.32
N SER A 497 7.39 -4.51 18.05
CA SER A 497 8.55 -5.00 17.32
C SER A 497 8.82 -4.14 16.09
N LYS A 498 10.10 -3.95 15.77
CA LYS A 498 10.51 -3.35 14.49
C LYS A 498 10.38 -4.36 13.35
N VAL A 499 10.20 -3.87 12.13
CA VAL A 499 10.04 -4.66 10.92
C VAL A 499 11.16 -4.34 9.94
N LEU A 500 11.71 -5.37 9.29
CA LEU A 500 12.73 -5.22 8.26
C LEU A 500 12.16 -4.46 7.05
N ASP A 501 12.72 -3.29 6.76
CA ASP A 501 12.27 -2.42 5.67
C ASP A 501 13.08 -2.64 4.39
N SER A 502 14.41 -2.67 4.51
CA SER A 502 15.34 -2.92 3.39
C SER A 502 16.67 -3.51 3.86
N ILE A 503 17.47 -4.00 2.91
CA ILE A 503 18.89 -4.28 3.14
C ILE A 503 19.75 -3.53 2.13
N GLU A 504 20.99 -3.28 2.52
CA GLU A 504 21.98 -2.58 1.70
C GLU A 504 23.36 -3.24 1.86
N ILE A 505 24.06 -3.45 0.75
CA ILE A 505 25.47 -3.84 0.74
C ILE A 505 26.31 -2.59 0.97
N THR A 506 26.56 -2.26 2.23
CA THR A 506 27.30 -1.06 2.64
C THR A 506 28.81 -1.19 2.43
N THR A 507 29.33 -2.41 2.31
CA THR A 507 30.71 -2.67 1.91
C THR A 507 30.73 -3.82 0.91
N PRO A 508 31.19 -3.60 -0.34
CA PRO A 508 31.35 -4.66 -1.33
C PRO A 508 32.36 -5.74 -0.91
N PRO A 509 32.26 -6.98 -1.44
CA PRO A 509 33.26 -8.01 -1.19
C PRO A 509 34.62 -7.61 -1.76
N THR A 510 35.69 -8.17 -1.17
CA THR A 510 37.08 -7.91 -1.60
C THR A 510 37.39 -8.41 -3.02
N LYS A 511 36.64 -9.41 -3.52
CA LYS A 511 36.76 -9.96 -4.87
C LYS A 511 35.47 -9.76 -5.66
N THR A 512 35.55 -8.99 -6.76
CA THR A 512 34.42 -8.70 -7.67
C THR A 512 34.68 -9.15 -9.11
N ALA A 513 35.87 -9.68 -9.40
CA ALA A 513 36.23 -10.24 -10.70
C ALA A 513 36.54 -11.73 -10.57
N TYR A 514 35.89 -12.54 -11.39
CA TYR A 514 35.93 -13.99 -11.35
C TYR A 514 36.18 -14.55 -12.75
N PHE A 515 36.71 -15.76 -12.81
CA PHE A 515 36.68 -16.61 -14.01
C PHE A 515 35.48 -17.55 -13.96
N SER A 516 34.96 -17.94 -15.13
CA SER A 516 33.87 -18.91 -15.18
C SER A 516 34.30 -20.23 -14.52
N GLY A 517 33.43 -20.79 -13.68
CA GLY A 517 33.70 -21.96 -12.84
C GLY A 517 34.03 -21.61 -11.38
N GLU A 518 34.50 -20.38 -11.10
CA GLU A 518 34.77 -19.96 -9.72
C GLU A 518 33.47 -19.76 -8.92
N THR A 519 33.56 -19.84 -7.59
CA THR A 519 32.44 -19.55 -6.69
C THR A 519 32.58 -18.15 -6.11
N PHE A 520 31.45 -17.46 -5.91
CA PHE A 520 31.42 -16.15 -5.27
C PHE A 520 32.02 -16.20 -3.86
N ASN A 521 32.91 -15.25 -3.54
CA ASN A 521 33.51 -15.12 -2.23
C ASN A 521 32.97 -13.86 -1.53
N PRO A 522 32.11 -14.00 -0.51
CA PRO A 522 31.54 -12.87 0.23
C PRO A 522 32.54 -12.22 1.22
N ALA A 523 33.80 -12.65 1.27
CA ALA A 523 34.77 -12.12 2.23
C ALA A 523 34.95 -10.59 2.09
N GLY A 524 34.78 -9.90 3.22
CA GLY A 524 34.81 -8.44 3.33
C GLY A 524 33.47 -7.75 3.04
N MET A 525 32.44 -8.48 2.62
CA MET A 525 31.12 -7.91 2.37
C MET A 525 30.39 -7.63 3.69
N VAL A 526 29.82 -6.43 3.81
CA VAL A 526 28.97 -6.02 4.93
C VAL A 526 27.57 -5.75 4.40
N VAL A 527 26.58 -6.42 4.99
CA VAL A 527 25.17 -6.24 4.70
C VAL A 527 24.53 -5.57 5.90
N THR A 528 23.86 -4.45 5.66
CA THR A 528 23.16 -3.67 6.68
C THR A 528 21.65 -3.81 6.47
N ALA A 529 20.94 -4.19 7.52
CA ALA A 529 19.47 -4.15 7.55
C ALA A 529 18.99 -2.79 8.06
N HIS A 530 18.00 -2.24 7.39
CA HIS A 530 17.29 -1.02 7.77
C HIS A 530 15.86 -1.39 8.19
N TYR A 531 15.38 -0.80 9.27
CA TYR A 531 14.09 -1.11 9.87
C TYR A 531 13.13 0.08 9.80
N ASN A 532 11.84 -0.21 9.91
CA ASN A 532 10.79 0.81 9.86
C ASN A 532 10.80 1.81 11.03
N ASP A 533 11.55 1.54 12.10
CA ASP A 533 11.79 2.45 13.23
C ASP A 533 12.95 3.42 12.99
N GLY A 534 13.57 3.36 11.80
CA GLY A 534 14.74 4.16 11.43
C GLY A 534 16.06 3.63 11.98
N SER A 535 16.05 2.53 12.76
CA SER A 535 17.27 1.87 13.17
C SER A 535 17.90 1.08 12.02
N SER A 536 19.21 0.84 12.13
CA SER A 536 19.93 -0.06 11.22
C SER A 536 20.98 -0.86 11.96
N ALA A 537 21.32 -2.03 11.43
CA ALA A 537 22.34 -2.89 11.99
C ALA A 537 23.04 -3.71 10.92
N ALA A 538 24.34 -3.96 11.09
CA ALA A 538 25.04 -4.95 10.29
C ALA A 538 24.50 -6.35 10.64
N VAL A 539 24.14 -7.14 9.63
CA VAL A 539 23.51 -8.45 9.82
C VAL A 539 24.40 -9.58 9.31
N SER A 540 24.24 -10.73 9.96
CA SER A 540 24.81 -12.01 9.54
C SER A 540 23.69 -12.99 9.22
N GLY A 541 23.98 -14.09 8.54
CA GLY A 541 22.95 -15.07 8.15
C GLY A 541 22.16 -14.71 6.88
N TYR A 542 22.60 -13.69 6.13
CA TYR A 542 22.12 -13.49 4.77
C TYR A 542 22.54 -14.65 3.86
N THR A 543 21.79 -14.87 2.79
CA THR A 543 22.08 -15.80 1.71
C THR A 543 22.43 -15.04 0.45
N TYR A 544 23.01 -15.71 -0.55
CA TYR A 544 23.28 -15.11 -1.84
C TYR A 544 23.09 -16.10 -2.99
N SER A 545 22.79 -15.57 -4.16
CA SER A 545 22.57 -16.34 -5.39
C SER A 545 23.22 -15.64 -6.59
N PRO A 546 23.87 -16.37 -7.52
CA PRO A 546 24.11 -17.82 -7.48
C PRO A 546 25.08 -18.25 -6.37
N SER A 547 24.79 -19.39 -5.73
CA SER A 547 25.65 -20.01 -4.71
C SER A 547 26.65 -21.03 -5.30
N GLY A 548 26.45 -21.44 -6.55
CA GLY A 548 27.29 -22.39 -7.27
C GLY A 548 28.38 -21.72 -8.12
N ALA A 549 28.96 -22.50 -9.03
CA ALA A 549 29.95 -22.03 -9.98
C ALA A 549 29.37 -20.91 -10.88
N LEU A 550 30.12 -19.83 -11.01
CA LEU A 550 29.75 -18.67 -11.81
C LEU A 550 29.92 -18.99 -13.31
N ALA A 551 28.88 -18.71 -14.07
CA ALA A 551 28.85 -18.87 -15.52
C ALA A 551 28.98 -17.52 -16.23
N ALA A 552 29.28 -17.59 -17.53
CA ALA A 552 29.17 -16.45 -18.42
C ALA A 552 27.77 -15.83 -18.31
N GLY A 553 27.69 -14.53 -17.99
CA GLY A 553 26.42 -13.81 -17.80
C GLY A 553 26.02 -13.58 -16.35
N ASN A 554 26.67 -14.20 -15.37
CA ASN A 554 26.52 -13.79 -13.97
C ASN A 554 27.23 -12.44 -13.73
N ASN A 555 26.50 -11.36 -13.92
CA ASN A 555 27.01 -9.99 -13.74
C ASN A 555 26.64 -9.42 -12.35
N THR A 556 25.79 -10.11 -11.59
CA THR A 556 25.38 -9.72 -10.25
C THR A 556 25.24 -10.94 -9.35
N ILE A 557 25.37 -10.71 -8.05
CA ILE A 557 25.01 -11.61 -6.97
C ILE A 557 23.84 -10.98 -6.23
N THR A 558 22.71 -11.67 -6.16
CA THR A 558 21.58 -11.27 -5.33
C THR A 558 21.82 -11.72 -3.91
N VAL A 559 21.90 -10.78 -2.98
CA VAL A 559 22.00 -11.01 -1.54
C VAL A 559 20.59 -10.92 -0.96
N SER A 560 20.23 -11.84 -0.06
CA SER A 560 18.90 -11.93 0.55
C SER A 560 19.01 -12.12 2.06
N TYR A 561 18.23 -11.37 2.82
CA TYR A 561 18.16 -11.45 4.27
C TYR A 561 16.70 -11.50 4.72
N SER A 562 16.41 -12.39 5.68
CA SER A 562 15.06 -12.61 6.20
C SER A 562 15.04 -12.45 7.72
N GLU A 563 14.13 -11.62 8.21
CA GLU A 563 13.92 -11.38 9.65
C GLU A 563 12.43 -11.16 9.91
N GLY A 564 11.87 -11.80 10.95
CA GLY A 564 10.45 -11.66 11.30
C GLY A 564 9.47 -12.11 10.20
N GLY A 565 9.89 -13.02 9.31
CA GLY A 565 9.09 -13.48 8.17
C GLY A 565 9.14 -12.56 6.94
N VAL A 566 9.79 -11.40 7.04
CA VAL A 566 10.00 -10.46 5.91
C VAL A 566 11.35 -10.76 5.28
N THR A 567 11.40 -10.81 3.94
CA THR A 567 12.64 -11.00 3.18
C THR A 567 12.91 -9.80 2.31
N LYS A 568 14.15 -9.29 2.36
CA LYS A 568 14.61 -8.20 1.50
C LYS A 568 15.86 -8.61 0.76
N THR A 569 16.10 -7.98 -0.39
CA THR A 569 17.22 -8.30 -1.28
C THR A 569 17.94 -7.05 -1.73
N ASP A 570 19.25 -7.18 -1.94
CA ASP A 570 20.10 -6.21 -2.61
C ASP A 570 21.04 -6.94 -3.58
N THR A 571 21.71 -6.22 -4.48
CA THR A 571 22.55 -6.83 -5.52
C THR A 571 23.98 -6.31 -5.51
N GLN A 572 24.95 -7.24 -5.51
CA GLN A 572 26.36 -6.93 -5.70
C GLN A 572 26.77 -7.16 -7.15
N ALA A 573 27.26 -6.14 -7.84
CA ALA A 573 27.83 -6.29 -9.18
C ALA A 573 29.15 -7.10 -9.16
N ILE A 574 29.32 -8.00 -10.12
CA ILE A 574 30.54 -8.78 -10.34
C ILE A 574 30.84 -8.86 -11.84
N THR A 575 32.04 -9.30 -12.19
CA THR A 575 32.43 -9.62 -13.57
C THR A 575 32.91 -11.06 -13.66
N VAL A 576 32.43 -11.79 -14.68
CA VAL A 576 32.82 -13.18 -14.92
C VAL A 576 33.44 -13.31 -16.31
N THR A 577 34.75 -13.54 -16.35
CA THR A 577 35.50 -13.73 -17.60
C THR A 577 35.47 -15.20 -18.00
N THR A 578 34.97 -15.49 -19.20
CA THR A 578 35.00 -16.84 -19.76
C THR A 578 36.36 -17.12 -20.38
N ILE A 579 36.93 -18.29 -20.07
CA ILE A 579 38.21 -18.74 -20.63
C ILE A 579 37.92 -19.96 -21.50
N SER A 580 38.48 -19.99 -22.71
CA SER A 580 38.48 -21.18 -23.55
C SER A 580 39.75 -21.99 -23.30
N ASN A 581 39.64 -23.31 -23.14
CA ASN A 581 40.82 -24.20 -23.10
C ASN A 581 41.56 -24.25 -24.46
N THR A 582 40.96 -23.75 -25.54
CA THR A 582 41.69 -23.51 -26.80
C THR A 582 42.32 -22.13 -26.76
N LEU A 583 43.63 -22.05 -26.53
CA LEU A 583 44.38 -20.79 -26.42
C LEU A 583 44.03 -19.78 -27.54
N ASN A 584 43.97 -20.24 -28.79
CA ASN A 584 43.71 -19.39 -29.95
C ASN A 584 42.34 -18.67 -29.89
N SER A 585 41.35 -19.25 -29.21
CA SER A 585 39.99 -18.72 -29.06
C SER A 585 39.89 -17.61 -28.01
N ASN A 586 40.96 -17.34 -27.25
CA ASN A 586 40.97 -16.29 -26.23
C ASN A 586 41.52 -14.97 -26.77
N SER A 587 40.99 -13.86 -26.29
CA SER A 587 41.58 -12.54 -26.53
C SER A 587 42.92 -12.39 -25.78
N TRP A 588 43.79 -11.48 -26.21
CA TRP A 588 45.02 -11.18 -25.46
C TRP A 588 44.73 -10.64 -24.06
N ALA A 589 43.65 -9.87 -23.88
CA ALA A 589 43.22 -9.39 -22.57
C ALA A 589 42.82 -10.55 -21.63
N THR A 590 42.12 -11.57 -22.14
CA THR A 590 41.79 -12.79 -21.39
C THR A 590 43.06 -13.54 -20.99
N ILE A 591 44.01 -13.71 -21.93
CA ILE A 591 45.30 -14.35 -21.65
C ILE A 591 46.08 -13.58 -20.57
N LYS A 592 46.07 -12.25 -20.65
CA LYS A 592 46.68 -11.39 -19.64
C LYS A 592 46.04 -11.61 -18.26
N ALA A 593 44.71 -11.61 -18.17
CA ALA A 593 44.01 -11.82 -16.91
C ALA A 593 44.36 -13.18 -16.29
N VAL A 594 44.37 -14.25 -17.10
CA VAL A 594 44.78 -15.59 -16.65
C VAL A 594 46.24 -15.60 -16.22
N SER A 595 47.12 -14.93 -16.97
CA SER A 595 48.53 -14.84 -16.60
C SER A 595 48.74 -14.08 -15.30
N ASP A 596 48.10 -12.92 -15.12
CA ASP A 596 48.20 -12.08 -13.92
C ASP A 596 47.73 -12.84 -12.67
N ALA A 597 46.68 -13.65 -12.83
CA ALA A 597 46.18 -14.55 -11.80
C ALA A 597 47.09 -15.77 -11.53
N GLY A 598 48.11 -16.00 -12.37
CA GLY A 598 49.00 -17.15 -12.26
C GLY A 598 48.30 -18.49 -12.55
N GLN A 599 47.31 -18.49 -13.44
CA GLN A 599 46.46 -19.66 -13.72
C GLN A 599 46.68 -20.25 -15.12
N GLY A 600 47.72 -19.83 -15.85
CA GLY A 600 47.92 -20.22 -17.25
C GLY A 600 47.97 -21.73 -17.49
N ASP A 601 48.61 -22.47 -16.59
CA ASP A 601 48.77 -23.92 -16.62
C ASP A 601 47.49 -24.69 -16.28
N ASN A 602 46.48 -24.04 -15.69
CA ASN A 602 45.18 -24.64 -15.43
C ASN A 602 44.28 -24.67 -16.68
N TYR A 603 44.59 -23.87 -17.70
CA TYR A 603 43.74 -23.72 -18.89
C TYR A 603 44.43 -24.12 -20.19
N TRP A 604 45.76 -24.03 -20.28
CA TRP A 604 46.52 -24.26 -21.50
C TRP A 604 47.78 -25.07 -21.23
N ASP A 605 48.26 -25.76 -22.27
CA ASP A 605 49.43 -26.60 -22.21
C ASP A 605 50.65 -25.96 -22.91
N VAL A 606 51.84 -26.40 -22.51
CA VAL A 606 53.08 -26.05 -23.21
C VAL A 606 53.01 -26.58 -24.64
N GLY A 607 53.18 -25.69 -25.62
CA GLY A 607 53.07 -25.98 -27.05
C GLY A 607 51.79 -25.46 -27.70
N ASP A 608 50.76 -25.11 -26.92
CA ASP A 608 49.52 -24.52 -27.42
C ASP A 608 49.78 -23.25 -28.21
N THR A 609 49.04 -23.08 -29.30
CA THR A 609 49.28 -22.01 -30.28
C THR A 609 48.19 -20.95 -30.28
N LYS A 610 48.59 -19.70 -30.49
CA LYS A 610 47.70 -18.59 -30.87
C LYS A 610 48.22 -17.95 -32.16
N GLN A 611 47.34 -17.77 -33.13
CA GLN A 611 47.69 -17.07 -34.36
C GLN A 611 47.78 -15.57 -34.11
N ILE A 612 48.82 -14.95 -34.66
CA ILE A 612 48.99 -13.51 -34.76
C ILE A 612 49.25 -13.14 -36.22
N THR A 613 49.08 -11.86 -36.52
CA THR A 613 49.47 -11.30 -37.82
C THR A 613 50.61 -10.33 -37.60
N ILE A 614 51.76 -10.59 -38.22
CA ILE A 614 52.87 -9.63 -38.25
C ILE A 614 52.68 -8.73 -39.46
N ASN A 615 52.67 -7.42 -39.22
CA ASN A 615 52.48 -6.43 -40.27
C ASN A 615 53.32 -5.19 -40.01
N GLY A 616 54.19 -4.84 -40.95
CA GLY A 616 55.07 -3.69 -40.85
C GLY A 616 56.48 -3.97 -41.34
N LYS A 617 57.32 -2.94 -41.25
CA LYS A 617 58.73 -3.02 -41.62
C LYS A 617 59.56 -3.48 -40.42
N VAL A 618 60.49 -4.42 -40.64
CA VAL A 618 61.48 -4.88 -39.65
C VAL A 618 62.86 -4.77 -40.30
N GLY A 619 63.69 -3.84 -39.82
CA GLY A 619 64.90 -3.46 -40.54
C GLY A 619 64.56 -2.95 -41.95
N ASN A 620 65.10 -3.61 -42.99
CA ASN A 620 64.77 -3.35 -44.40
C ASN A 620 63.67 -4.27 -44.95
N THR A 621 63.26 -5.29 -44.19
CA THR A 621 62.27 -6.28 -44.61
C THR A 621 60.87 -5.75 -44.39
N ASN A 622 60.06 -5.68 -45.45
CA ASN A 622 58.63 -5.41 -45.33
C ASN A 622 57.89 -6.74 -45.12
N ILE A 623 57.21 -6.89 -44.00
CA ILE A 623 56.36 -8.04 -43.70
C ILE A 623 54.91 -7.57 -43.83
N SER A 624 54.15 -8.20 -44.71
CA SER A 624 52.75 -7.83 -44.97
C SER A 624 51.83 -8.99 -44.67
N ASN A 625 50.93 -8.80 -43.70
CA ASN A 625 49.89 -9.76 -43.32
C ASN A 625 50.39 -11.19 -43.11
N LEU A 626 51.56 -11.36 -42.48
CA LEU A 626 52.11 -12.68 -42.21
C LEU A 626 51.34 -13.34 -41.06
N ALA A 627 50.46 -14.29 -41.40
CA ALA A 627 49.82 -15.15 -40.43
C ALA A 627 50.83 -16.15 -39.86
N ILE A 628 51.07 -16.08 -38.56
CA ILE A 628 52.06 -16.90 -37.87
C ILE A 628 51.57 -17.22 -36.47
N ASN A 629 51.81 -18.44 -36.01
CA ASN A 629 51.45 -18.86 -34.67
C ASN A 629 52.58 -18.49 -33.70
N VAL A 630 52.19 -17.94 -32.56
CA VAL A 630 52.98 -17.99 -31.33
C VAL A 630 52.59 -19.26 -30.57
N PHE A 631 53.49 -19.80 -29.75
CA PHE A 631 53.19 -20.97 -28.94
C PHE A 631 53.81 -20.88 -27.55
N ILE A 632 53.14 -21.48 -26.56
CA ILE A 632 53.60 -21.50 -25.17
C ILE A 632 54.89 -22.34 -25.08
N ILE A 633 55.94 -21.76 -24.50
CA ILE A 633 57.21 -22.43 -24.24
C ILE A 633 57.45 -22.75 -22.76
N GLY A 634 56.64 -22.17 -21.87
CA GLY A 634 56.62 -22.47 -20.44
C GLY A 634 55.76 -21.50 -19.63
N PHE A 635 55.39 -21.91 -18.42
CA PHE A 635 54.69 -21.09 -17.43
C PHE A 635 55.66 -20.75 -16.30
N ASN A 636 55.66 -19.50 -15.83
CA ASN A 636 56.52 -19.03 -14.73
C ASN A 636 57.99 -19.45 -14.87
N HIS A 637 58.51 -19.41 -16.11
CA HIS A 637 59.86 -19.87 -16.40
C HIS A 637 60.87 -19.05 -15.61
N ASN A 638 61.70 -19.73 -14.79
CA ASN A 638 62.74 -19.08 -14.00
C ASN A 638 62.19 -17.89 -13.15
N ALA A 639 60.99 -18.04 -12.58
CA ALA A 639 60.21 -16.95 -11.97
C ALA A 639 60.95 -16.15 -10.88
N SER A 640 61.90 -16.75 -10.16
CA SER A 640 62.71 -16.03 -9.17
C SER A 640 63.59 -14.92 -9.76
N ARG A 641 63.83 -14.96 -11.08
CA ARG A 641 64.60 -13.96 -11.82
C ARG A 641 63.75 -13.22 -12.84
N GLU A 642 62.90 -13.95 -13.56
CA GLU A 642 62.10 -13.43 -14.68
C GLU A 642 60.74 -12.87 -14.23
N GLY A 643 60.37 -13.14 -12.98
CA GLY A 643 59.12 -12.75 -12.33
C GLY A 643 58.03 -13.81 -12.44
N SER A 644 57.15 -13.85 -11.44
CA SER A 644 55.99 -14.76 -11.39
C SER A 644 54.84 -14.29 -12.29
N ASN A 645 53.82 -15.14 -12.43
CA ASN A 645 52.56 -14.88 -13.14
C ASN A 645 52.78 -14.49 -14.62
N ARG A 646 53.61 -15.28 -15.31
CA ARG A 646 53.98 -15.10 -16.72
C ARG A 646 53.73 -16.34 -17.55
N ILE A 647 53.12 -16.17 -18.70
CA ILE A 647 53.06 -17.19 -19.74
C ILE A 647 54.11 -16.83 -20.78
N HIS A 648 55.11 -17.70 -20.99
CA HIS A 648 56.17 -17.46 -21.96
C HIS A 648 55.78 -18.06 -23.30
N PHE A 649 55.93 -17.25 -24.34
CA PHE A 649 55.63 -17.61 -25.72
C PHE A 649 56.87 -17.52 -26.59
N LYS A 650 56.86 -18.25 -27.70
CA LYS A 650 57.79 -18.07 -28.81
C LYS A 650 57.04 -17.75 -30.08
N ILE A 651 57.54 -16.78 -30.83
CA ILE A 651 57.03 -16.43 -32.16
C ILE A 651 57.65 -17.40 -33.16
N GLY A 652 56.79 -18.08 -33.93
CA GLY A 652 57.21 -18.80 -35.12
C GLY A 652 56.75 -20.24 -35.18
N LYS A 653 55.49 -20.43 -35.58
CA LYS A 653 55.00 -21.65 -36.21
C LYS A 653 54.14 -21.31 -37.43
N ILE A 654 54.34 -21.99 -38.55
CA ILE A 654 53.43 -21.98 -39.70
C ILE A 654 52.94 -23.41 -39.88
N GLY A 655 51.64 -23.64 -39.64
CA GLY A 655 51.16 -24.98 -39.31
C GLY A 655 51.84 -25.48 -38.03
N ASN A 656 52.35 -26.72 -38.07
CA ASN A 656 53.11 -27.31 -36.95
C ASN A 656 54.63 -27.09 -37.04
N THR A 657 55.10 -26.48 -38.14
CA THR A 657 56.52 -26.28 -38.39
C THR A 657 57.02 -25.05 -37.64
N GLN A 658 57.99 -25.23 -36.74
CA GLN A 658 58.69 -24.12 -36.09
C GLN A 658 59.50 -23.33 -37.11
N VAL A 659 59.35 -22.01 -37.13
CA VAL A 659 59.99 -21.13 -38.11
C VAL A 659 60.75 -19.98 -37.45
N GLY A 660 61.70 -19.40 -38.18
CA GLY A 660 62.27 -18.09 -37.89
C GLY A 660 62.02 -17.11 -39.04
N LEU A 661 61.90 -15.82 -38.71
CA LEU A 661 61.77 -14.75 -39.69
C LEU A 661 63.12 -14.53 -40.37
N CYS A 662 63.11 -14.42 -41.69
CA CYS A 662 64.31 -14.26 -42.51
C CYS A 662 64.15 -13.00 -43.35
N ASP A 663 65.25 -12.29 -43.57
CA ASP A 663 65.30 -11.18 -44.53
C ASP A 663 65.87 -11.64 -45.88
N SER A 664 66.03 -10.71 -46.82
CA SER A 664 66.65 -10.99 -48.12
C SER A 664 68.15 -11.27 -48.04
N GLU A 665 68.80 -10.94 -46.92
CA GLU A 665 70.24 -11.15 -46.70
C GLU A 665 70.56 -12.48 -46.04
N TYR A 666 69.56 -13.32 -45.72
CA TYR A 666 69.77 -14.59 -45.04
C TYR A 666 70.89 -15.42 -45.68
N GLY A 667 71.91 -15.76 -44.89
CA GLY A 667 73.08 -16.53 -45.33
C GLY A 667 74.24 -15.69 -45.89
N ASN A 668 74.07 -14.38 -46.01
CA ASN A 668 75.10 -13.45 -46.45
C ASN A 668 75.73 -12.71 -45.27
N TYR A 669 76.99 -12.35 -45.47
CA TYR A 669 77.71 -11.36 -44.68
C TYR A 669 77.29 -9.94 -45.12
N THR A 670 76.85 -9.09 -44.20
CA THR A 670 76.38 -7.74 -44.51
C THR A 670 76.61 -6.74 -43.37
N SER A 671 76.99 -5.51 -43.70
CA SER A 671 77.16 -4.43 -42.73
C SER A 671 75.97 -3.47 -42.66
N THR A 672 74.85 -3.81 -43.31
CA THR A 672 73.65 -2.97 -43.32
C THR A 672 72.91 -3.05 -41.99
N SER A 673 72.40 -1.92 -41.50
CA SER A 673 71.60 -1.85 -40.27
C SER A 673 70.13 -2.28 -40.45
N GLY A 674 69.77 -2.77 -41.63
CA GLY A 674 68.43 -3.26 -41.94
C GLY A 674 68.34 -4.78 -42.03
N ALA A 675 69.46 -5.49 -41.93
CA ALA A 675 69.50 -6.95 -42.01
C ALA A 675 69.34 -7.60 -40.63
N PHE A 676 68.98 -8.88 -40.61
CA PHE A 676 68.79 -9.68 -39.38
C PHE A 676 70.13 -10.20 -38.83
N THR A 677 71.08 -9.28 -38.68
CA THR A 677 72.42 -9.52 -38.13
C THR A 677 72.46 -9.31 -36.63
N MET A 678 73.38 -9.99 -35.94
CA MET A 678 73.58 -9.72 -34.52
C MET A 678 74.25 -8.36 -34.28
N ASN A 679 75.24 -8.03 -35.10
CA ASN A 679 75.90 -6.72 -35.21
C ASN A 679 76.22 -6.41 -36.67
N THR A 680 76.30 -5.13 -37.05
CA THR A 680 76.64 -4.69 -38.43
C THR A 680 78.13 -4.83 -38.78
N SER A 681 78.93 -5.43 -37.91
CA SER A 681 80.34 -5.78 -38.16
C SER A 681 80.68 -7.07 -37.41
N ASN A 682 81.78 -7.74 -37.79
CA ASN A 682 82.23 -9.00 -37.18
C ASN A 682 82.85 -8.81 -35.78
N THR A 683 82.06 -8.28 -34.87
CA THR A 683 82.41 -8.14 -33.45
C THR A 683 81.25 -8.59 -32.58
N ASN A 684 81.57 -9.22 -31.46
CA ASN A 684 80.64 -9.45 -30.37
C ASN A 684 80.82 -8.48 -29.19
N SER A 685 81.67 -7.46 -29.36
CA SER A 685 81.81 -6.39 -28.37
C SER A 685 80.46 -5.72 -28.11
N GLY A 686 80.19 -5.43 -26.84
CA GLY A 686 78.91 -4.93 -26.34
C GLY A 686 77.89 -6.03 -26.01
N GLY A 687 78.21 -7.30 -26.30
CA GLY A 687 77.40 -8.47 -25.99
C GLY A 687 75.94 -8.36 -26.45
N TRP A 688 75.04 -9.06 -25.77
CA TRP A 688 73.60 -8.96 -26.04
C TRP A 688 73.06 -7.54 -25.78
N ALA A 689 73.42 -6.94 -24.64
CA ALA A 689 72.90 -5.64 -24.19
C ALA A 689 73.01 -4.53 -25.25
N ASN A 690 74.12 -4.49 -25.98
CA ASN A 690 74.38 -3.47 -27.00
C ASN A 690 74.33 -3.98 -28.44
N SER A 691 73.88 -5.22 -28.66
CA SER A 691 73.77 -5.81 -29.99
C SER A 691 72.80 -5.04 -30.90
N HIS A 692 73.10 -5.04 -32.19
CA HIS A 692 72.22 -4.52 -33.23
C HIS A 692 70.87 -5.25 -33.23
N MET A 693 70.89 -6.58 -33.09
CA MET A 693 69.69 -7.41 -33.04
C MET A 693 68.74 -6.98 -31.93
N ARG A 694 69.23 -6.83 -30.69
CA ARG A 694 68.39 -6.46 -29.53
C ARG A 694 67.72 -5.10 -29.73
N LYS A 695 68.49 -4.08 -30.12
CA LYS A 695 68.02 -2.69 -30.17
C LYS A 695 67.31 -2.32 -31.48
N THR A 696 67.77 -2.83 -32.61
CA THR A 696 67.35 -2.32 -33.93
C THR A 696 66.47 -3.29 -34.69
N VAL A 697 66.74 -4.59 -34.62
CA VAL A 697 65.91 -5.60 -35.30
C VAL A 697 64.69 -5.92 -34.44
N LEU A 698 64.90 -6.25 -33.16
CA LEU A 698 63.82 -6.66 -32.26
C LEU A 698 63.13 -5.48 -31.60
N GLY A 699 63.88 -4.44 -31.22
CA GLY A 699 63.37 -3.36 -30.37
C GLY A 699 63.06 -3.84 -28.95
N SER A 700 63.73 -4.90 -28.49
CA SER A 700 63.43 -5.62 -27.24
C SER A 700 63.60 -4.76 -25.98
N ASP A 701 64.41 -3.70 -26.07
CA ASP A 701 64.67 -2.72 -25.00
C ASP A 701 63.61 -1.63 -24.90
N ALA A 702 62.76 -1.47 -25.92
CA ALA A 702 61.75 -0.41 -25.99
C ALA A 702 60.44 -0.82 -25.29
N SER A 703 59.65 0.17 -24.90
CA SER A 703 58.30 -0.08 -24.37
C SER A 703 57.42 -0.72 -25.44
N PRO A 704 56.69 -1.82 -25.14
CA PRO A 704 55.73 -2.41 -26.06
C PRO A 704 54.62 -1.43 -26.48
N THR A 705 54.22 -0.49 -25.62
CA THR A 705 53.16 0.49 -25.95
C THR A 705 53.68 1.65 -26.81
N SER A 706 55.00 1.88 -26.81
CA SER A 706 55.68 2.91 -27.62
C SER A 706 56.93 2.33 -28.28
N PRO A 707 56.78 1.40 -29.24
CA PRO A 707 57.89 0.66 -29.80
C PRO A 707 58.69 1.53 -30.77
N ARG A 708 59.99 1.25 -30.87
CA ARG A 708 60.85 1.90 -31.87
C ARG A 708 60.39 1.50 -33.27
N ALA A 709 60.24 2.46 -34.18
CA ALA A 709 59.80 2.19 -35.55
C ALA A 709 60.74 1.22 -36.28
N ASN A 710 60.19 0.47 -37.22
CA ASN A 710 60.89 -0.52 -38.05
C ASN A 710 61.52 -1.70 -37.27
N THR A 711 61.00 -2.03 -36.09
CA THR A 711 61.43 -3.18 -35.27
C THR A 711 60.38 -4.30 -35.32
N LEU A 712 60.77 -5.52 -34.97
CA LEU A 712 59.84 -6.63 -34.82
C LEU A 712 58.79 -6.31 -33.76
N LEU A 713 59.19 -5.71 -32.63
CA LEU A 713 58.24 -5.26 -31.60
C LEU A 713 57.19 -4.32 -32.21
N ALA A 714 57.56 -3.35 -33.05
CA ALA A 714 56.59 -2.46 -33.70
C ALA A 714 55.67 -3.16 -34.72
N ALA A 715 56.12 -4.25 -35.33
CA ALA A 715 55.35 -5.02 -36.31
C ALA A 715 54.36 -6.03 -35.68
N LEU A 716 54.38 -6.20 -34.35
CA LEU A 716 53.44 -7.05 -33.63
C LEU A 716 52.07 -6.38 -33.45
N PRO A 717 50.97 -7.16 -33.38
CA PRO A 717 49.64 -6.64 -33.07
C PRO A 717 49.61 -5.78 -31.82
N ALA A 718 48.87 -4.67 -31.85
CA ALA A 718 48.83 -3.71 -30.74
C ALA A 718 48.21 -4.30 -29.46
N ASP A 719 47.20 -5.16 -29.60
CA ASP A 719 46.56 -5.89 -28.51
C ASP A 719 47.50 -6.91 -27.84
N LEU A 720 48.35 -7.59 -28.62
CA LEU A 720 49.45 -8.40 -28.07
C LEU A 720 50.46 -7.52 -27.32
N ARG A 721 50.92 -6.41 -27.93
CA ARG A 721 51.89 -5.51 -27.28
C ARG A 721 51.40 -4.98 -25.94
N ALA A 722 50.10 -4.70 -25.84
CA ALA A 722 49.47 -4.18 -24.62
C ALA A 722 49.55 -5.16 -23.44
N VAL A 723 49.74 -6.46 -23.69
CA VAL A 723 49.79 -7.49 -22.63
C VAL A 723 51.21 -7.98 -22.33
N MET A 724 52.21 -7.57 -23.11
CA MET A 724 53.59 -8.04 -22.91
C MET A 724 54.17 -7.57 -21.56
N LYS A 725 54.81 -8.49 -20.85
CA LYS A 725 55.50 -8.24 -19.58
C LYS A 725 57.01 -8.17 -19.78
N PRO A 726 57.72 -7.31 -19.01
CA PRO A 726 59.17 -7.29 -19.03
C PRO A 726 59.73 -8.59 -18.47
N ILE A 727 60.81 -9.08 -19.10
CA ILE A 727 61.54 -10.29 -18.71
C ILE A 727 62.98 -9.91 -18.41
N THR A 728 63.46 -10.27 -17.21
CA THR A 728 64.87 -10.11 -16.85
C THR A 728 65.68 -11.27 -17.44
N LYS A 729 66.46 -11.03 -18.50
CA LYS A 729 67.32 -12.04 -19.11
C LYS A 729 68.78 -11.82 -18.74
N TYR A 730 69.48 -12.90 -18.44
CA TYR A 730 70.93 -12.87 -18.20
C TYR A 730 71.64 -13.34 -19.46
N SER A 731 72.68 -12.64 -19.90
CA SER A 731 73.56 -13.06 -21.01
C SER A 731 74.88 -12.34 -20.89
N ASP A 732 75.89 -12.78 -21.63
CA ASP A 732 77.09 -11.97 -21.79
C ASP A 732 76.75 -10.64 -22.47
N ASN A 733 76.83 -9.56 -21.70
CA ASN A 733 76.47 -8.20 -22.11
C ASN A 733 77.69 -7.32 -22.38
N THR A 734 78.90 -7.91 -22.35
CA THR A 734 80.16 -7.19 -22.61
C THR A 734 80.81 -7.70 -23.91
N GLY A 735 80.83 -9.01 -24.11
CA GLY A 735 81.50 -9.69 -25.22
C GLY A 735 83.01 -9.49 -25.22
N GLY A 736 83.63 -9.62 -26.41
CA GLY A 736 85.08 -9.47 -26.58
C GLY A 736 85.87 -10.78 -26.45
N GLY A 737 85.22 -11.93 -26.61
CA GLY A 737 85.89 -13.24 -26.73
C GLY A 737 86.54 -13.79 -25.45
N ASN A 738 86.10 -13.31 -24.28
CA ASN A 738 86.55 -13.82 -22.99
C ASN A 738 85.41 -14.55 -22.27
N ASN A 739 85.72 -15.73 -21.71
CA ASN A 739 84.79 -16.49 -20.88
C ASN A 739 84.76 -15.96 -19.44
N THR A 740 84.42 -14.68 -19.27
CA THR A 740 84.48 -13.95 -17.99
C THR A 740 83.11 -13.94 -17.31
N ALA A 741 83.02 -14.45 -16.08
CA ALA A 741 81.74 -14.59 -15.39
C ALA A 741 81.04 -13.24 -15.11
N SER A 742 81.79 -12.19 -14.78
CA SER A 742 81.24 -10.85 -14.51
C SER A 742 80.65 -10.15 -15.74
N TYR A 743 80.88 -10.68 -16.95
CA TYR A 743 80.27 -10.16 -18.17
C TYR A 743 78.81 -10.60 -18.32
N VAL A 744 78.41 -11.67 -17.62
CA VAL A 744 77.03 -12.13 -17.56
C VAL A 744 76.25 -11.26 -16.59
N THR A 745 75.46 -10.34 -17.15
CA THR A 745 74.62 -9.42 -16.38
C THR A 745 73.18 -9.48 -16.89
N SER A 746 72.25 -8.84 -16.20
CA SER A 746 70.85 -8.81 -16.62
C SER A 746 70.54 -7.68 -17.60
N THR A 747 69.65 -7.96 -18.54
CA THR A 747 68.89 -6.99 -19.34
C THR A 747 67.41 -7.17 -19.06
N THR A 748 66.65 -6.09 -19.18
CA THR A 748 65.18 -6.16 -19.26
C THR A 748 64.77 -6.17 -20.71
N ASP A 749 64.00 -7.17 -21.10
CA ASP A 749 63.64 -7.44 -22.49
C ASP A 749 62.16 -7.79 -22.60
N TYR A 750 61.49 -7.28 -23.65
CA TYR A 750 60.12 -7.68 -23.99
C TYR A 750 60.08 -8.72 -25.09
N LEU A 751 61.10 -8.74 -25.96
CA LEU A 751 61.14 -9.60 -27.13
C LEU A 751 62.51 -10.29 -27.26
N PRO A 752 63.00 -11.00 -26.22
CA PRO A 752 64.35 -11.58 -26.24
C PRO A 752 64.47 -12.73 -27.25
N LEU A 753 65.66 -12.90 -27.82
CA LEU A 753 66.05 -14.21 -28.36
C LEU A 753 66.32 -15.17 -27.21
N LEU A 754 66.08 -16.46 -27.42
CA LEU A 754 66.46 -17.48 -26.46
C LEU A 754 68.00 -17.59 -26.37
N SER A 755 68.51 -17.94 -25.20
CA SER A 755 69.93 -18.28 -25.03
C SER A 755 70.21 -19.70 -25.51
N GLU A 756 71.50 -20.03 -25.67
CA GLU A 756 71.91 -21.41 -25.94
C GLU A 756 71.40 -22.36 -24.84
N PHE A 757 71.57 -22.00 -23.57
CA PHE A 757 71.12 -22.85 -22.46
C PHE A 757 69.60 -23.03 -22.43
N GLU A 758 68.82 -22.00 -22.76
CA GLU A 758 67.36 -22.07 -22.80
C GLU A 758 66.82 -23.05 -23.86
N TYR A 759 67.54 -23.22 -24.97
CA TYR A 759 67.26 -24.25 -25.97
C TYR A 759 67.78 -25.63 -25.54
N HIS A 760 69.02 -25.69 -25.06
CA HIS A 760 69.77 -26.94 -24.98
C HIS A 760 69.74 -27.60 -23.61
N GLY A 761 69.52 -26.84 -22.53
CA GLY A 761 69.67 -27.29 -21.14
C GLY A 761 71.13 -27.53 -20.73
N THR A 762 72.06 -27.30 -21.66
CA THR A 762 73.50 -27.47 -21.50
C THR A 762 74.22 -26.39 -22.28
N ARG A 763 75.40 -25.97 -21.81
CA ARG A 763 76.26 -25.01 -22.49
C ARG A 763 77.29 -25.70 -23.39
N THR A 764 77.42 -25.23 -24.63
CA THR A 764 78.39 -25.66 -25.66
C THR A 764 79.36 -24.53 -26.01
N TYR A 765 78.85 -23.35 -26.40
CA TYR A 765 79.64 -22.25 -26.95
C TYR A 765 79.49 -20.94 -26.18
N ALA A 766 78.37 -20.76 -25.49
CA ALA A 766 78.06 -19.55 -24.71
C ALA A 766 79.06 -19.31 -23.56
N ASN A 767 79.05 -18.10 -22.98
CA ASN A 767 79.76 -17.82 -21.74
C ASN A 767 79.31 -18.81 -20.65
N SER A 768 80.25 -19.49 -20.00
CA SER A 768 79.94 -20.58 -19.07
C SER A 768 79.18 -20.12 -17.82
N ALA A 769 79.21 -18.83 -17.50
CA ALA A 769 78.42 -18.31 -16.38
C ALA A 769 76.93 -18.16 -16.70
N GLU A 770 76.51 -18.10 -17.98
CA GLU A 770 75.10 -17.95 -18.36
C GLU A 770 74.21 -19.06 -17.78
N GLN A 771 74.72 -20.30 -17.74
CA GLN A 771 73.98 -21.46 -17.21
C GLN A 771 73.58 -21.32 -15.73
N ASN A 772 74.25 -20.46 -14.96
CA ASN A 772 73.95 -20.26 -13.53
C ASN A 772 72.74 -19.34 -13.29
N PHE A 773 72.25 -18.69 -14.35
CA PHE A 773 71.18 -17.69 -14.27
C PHE A 773 69.94 -18.07 -15.10
N GLN A 774 70.02 -19.13 -15.89
CA GLN A 774 69.01 -19.51 -16.87
C GLN A 774 68.50 -20.93 -16.59
N GLN A 775 67.31 -21.25 -17.11
CA GLN A 775 66.76 -22.60 -17.11
C GLN A 775 66.47 -23.03 -18.55
N GLN A 776 66.36 -24.33 -18.81
CA GLN A 776 65.83 -24.78 -20.10
C GLN A 776 64.31 -24.50 -20.16
N TYR A 777 63.79 -24.05 -21.30
CA TYR A 777 62.33 -23.94 -21.45
C TYR A 777 61.68 -25.32 -21.46
N ALA A 778 60.54 -25.43 -20.76
CA ALA A 778 59.79 -26.68 -20.61
C ALA A 778 59.46 -27.34 -21.98
N TYR A 779 59.18 -26.52 -23.00
CA TYR A 779 58.94 -27.01 -24.36
C TYR A 779 60.12 -27.84 -24.91
N TYR A 780 61.37 -27.38 -24.75
CA TYR A 780 62.53 -28.14 -25.23
C TYR A 780 62.97 -29.23 -24.26
N GLN A 781 62.71 -29.04 -22.96
CA GLN A 781 62.94 -30.08 -21.95
C GLN A 781 62.06 -31.30 -22.22
N ALA A 782 60.85 -31.11 -22.75
CA ALA A 782 59.96 -32.17 -23.21
C ALA A 782 60.41 -32.88 -24.50
N GLY A 783 61.58 -32.53 -25.06
CA GLY A 783 62.13 -33.18 -26.25
C GLY A 783 61.62 -32.65 -27.59
N ASN A 784 60.86 -31.54 -27.61
CA ASN A 784 60.40 -30.94 -28.85
C ASN A 784 61.57 -30.45 -29.73
N SER A 785 61.34 -30.44 -31.05
CA SER A 785 62.35 -30.05 -32.04
C SER A 785 62.86 -28.62 -31.81
N LYS A 786 64.19 -28.47 -31.94
CA LYS A 786 64.89 -27.17 -31.91
C LYS A 786 65.10 -26.61 -33.30
N VAL A 787 64.84 -27.40 -34.35
CA VAL A 787 65.04 -27.00 -35.75
C VAL A 787 64.04 -25.92 -36.11
N HIS A 788 64.55 -24.81 -36.66
CA HIS A 788 63.73 -23.79 -37.28
C HIS A 788 63.75 -23.95 -38.79
N TYR A 789 62.67 -23.57 -39.44
CA TYR A 789 62.57 -23.45 -40.87
C TYR A 789 62.40 -21.99 -41.27
N LYS A 790 62.67 -21.65 -42.53
CA LYS A 790 62.44 -20.29 -43.01
C LYS A 790 60.94 -20.00 -43.08
N HIS A 791 60.48 -18.89 -42.51
CA HIS A 791 59.07 -18.51 -42.56
C HIS A 791 58.51 -18.38 -44.00
N ASN A 792 59.35 -17.98 -44.96
CA ASN A 792 58.99 -17.84 -46.38
C ASN A 792 59.29 -19.09 -47.23
N ALA A 793 59.83 -20.15 -46.63
CA ALA A 793 60.11 -21.43 -47.28
C ALA A 793 60.15 -22.54 -46.23
N THR A 794 58.98 -22.92 -45.69
CA THR A 794 58.82 -23.77 -44.50
C THR A 794 59.38 -25.20 -44.65
N GLY A 795 59.75 -25.63 -45.86
CA GLY A 795 60.48 -26.88 -46.09
C GLY A 795 62.01 -26.77 -45.97
N THR A 796 62.56 -25.56 -45.82
CA THR A 796 64.01 -25.31 -45.73
C THR A 796 64.43 -24.98 -44.31
N ALA A 797 65.28 -25.82 -43.71
CA ALA A 797 65.84 -25.57 -42.39
C ALA A 797 66.67 -24.27 -42.36
N ALA A 798 66.63 -23.58 -41.21
CA ALA A 798 67.27 -22.30 -41.01
C ALA A 798 68.18 -22.32 -39.76
N ARG A 799 69.27 -21.57 -39.84
CA ARG A 799 70.05 -21.15 -38.67
C ARG A 799 69.30 -20.03 -37.96
N ALA A 800 69.12 -20.12 -36.66
CA ALA A 800 68.35 -19.16 -35.88
C ALA A 800 69.17 -18.59 -34.72
N TRP A 801 69.26 -17.26 -34.64
CA TRP A 801 70.10 -16.58 -33.66
C TRP A 801 69.71 -16.90 -32.20
N CYS A 802 70.73 -16.99 -31.34
CA CYS A 802 70.59 -16.93 -29.90
C CYS A 802 71.12 -15.58 -29.38
N ARG A 803 70.69 -15.15 -28.19
CA ARG A 803 71.26 -13.96 -27.54
C ARG A 803 72.66 -14.19 -26.95
N SER A 804 73.06 -15.44 -26.75
CA SER A 804 74.33 -15.79 -26.11
C SER A 804 75.55 -15.45 -26.98
N VAL A 805 76.59 -14.89 -26.36
CA VAL A 805 77.86 -14.56 -27.02
C VAL A 805 78.77 -15.79 -27.04
N TYR A 806 79.55 -15.96 -28.13
CA TYR A 806 80.57 -17.00 -28.18
C TYR A 806 81.74 -16.69 -27.23
N ALA A 807 82.01 -17.59 -26.29
CA ALA A 807 82.91 -17.32 -25.17
C ALA A 807 84.39 -17.19 -25.54
N THR A 808 84.83 -17.78 -26.65
CA THR A 808 86.27 -17.95 -27.00
C THR A 808 86.68 -17.22 -28.27
N GLY A 809 85.85 -16.34 -28.81
CA GLY A 809 86.17 -15.57 -30.00
C GLY A 809 85.51 -14.20 -29.99
N THR A 810 86.09 -13.23 -30.67
CA THR A 810 85.68 -11.81 -30.62
C THR A 810 84.66 -11.42 -31.68
N SER A 811 84.31 -12.32 -32.60
CA SER A 811 83.50 -12.03 -33.79
C SER A 811 82.15 -12.76 -33.83
N TYR A 812 81.89 -13.68 -32.90
CA TYR A 812 80.82 -14.67 -33.04
C TYR A 812 79.75 -14.57 -31.96
N PHE A 813 78.52 -14.93 -32.34
CA PHE A 813 77.41 -15.20 -31.43
C PHE A 813 76.88 -16.62 -31.66
N CYS A 814 76.23 -17.15 -30.63
CA CYS A 814 75.64 -18.48 -30.69
C CYS A 814 74.35 -18.47 -31.50
N LEU A 815 74.03 -19.60 -32.11
CA LEU A 815 72.77 -19.83 -32.83
C LEU A 815 72.37 -21.30 -32.73
N VAL A 816 71.14 -21.61 -33.13
CA VAL A 816 70.68 -22.98 -33.37
C VAL A 816 70.92 -23.34 -34.84
N GLY A 817 71.68 -24.41 -35.08
CA GLY A 817 72.00 -24.91 -36.41
C GLY A 817 70.80 -25.50 -37.16
N THR A 818 70.95 -25.78 -38.45
CA THR A 818 69.89 -26.37 -39.29
C THR A 818 69.49 -27.79 -38.87
N ASN A 819 70.32 -28.46 -38.08
CA ASN A 819 70.05 -29.76 -37.46
C ASN A 819 69.53 -29.64 -36.00
N GLY A 820 69.34 -28.42 -35.50
CA GLY A 820 68.88 -28.17 -34.12
C GLY A 820 69.98 -28.26 -33.05
N ALA A 821 71.24 -28.46 -33.42
CA ALA A 821 72.37 -28.43 -32.50
C ALA A 821 72.77 -26.99 -32.16
N ALA A 822 73.49 -26.81 -31.04
CA ALA A 822 74.18 -25.55 -30.79
C ALA A 822 75.22 -25.32 -31.89
N ASP A 823 75.33 -24.10 -32.38
CA ASP A 823 76.30 -23.66 -33.40
C ASP A 823 76.61 -22.17 -33.17
N TYR A 824 77.49 -21.57 -33.95
CA TYR A 824 77.83 -20.14 -33.88
C TYR A 824 78.10 -19.57 -35.27
N SER A 825 77.98 -18.25 -35.43
CA SER A 825 78.32 -17.58 -36.69
C SER A 825 78.83 -16.18 -36.46
N ASN A 826 79.41 -15.59 -37.50
CA ASN A 826 79.90 -14.22 -37.46
C ASN A 826 78.76 -13.26 -37.16
N ALA A 827 79.00 -12.26 -36.32
CA ALA A 827 77.97 -11.35 -35.85
C ALA A 827 77.27 -10.57 -36.98
N SER A 828 77.94 -10.36 -38.12
CA SER A 828 77.37 -9.67 -39.28
C SER A 828 76.86 -10.57 -40.40
N ASP A 829 76.74 -11.87 -40.15
CA ASP A 829 75.92 -12.75 -40.99
C ASP A 829 74.43 -12.49 -40.70
N SER A 830 73.57 -12.55 -41.72
CA SER A 830 72.13 -12.51 -41.50
C SER A 830 71.56 -13.93 -41.33
N TRP A 831 70.84 -14.17 -40.23
CA TRP A 831 70.20 -15.45 -39.94
C TRP A 831 68.77 -15.25 -39.44
N ALA A 832 68.06 -16.36 -39.18
CA ALA A 832 66.66 -16.30 -38.82
C ALA A 832 66.46 -15.74 -37.40
N VAL A 833 65.42 -14.92 -37.24
CA VAL A 833 64.97 -14.34 -35.98
C VAL A 833 63.81 -15.15 -35.42
N ALA A 834 63.96 -15.65 -34.19
CA ALA A 834 62.95 -16.44 -33.50
C ALA A 834 62.86 -15.99 -32.03
N ALA A 835 62.17 -14.87 -31.81
CA ALA A 835 62.07 -14.24 -30.50
C ALA A 835 60.97 -14.87 -29.64
N GLY A 836 61.18 -14.82 -28.32
CA GLY A 836 60.16 -15.09 -27.32
C GLY A 836 59.62 -13.82 -26.69
N PHE A 837 58.52 -13.95 -25.95
CA PHE A 837 57.95 -12.89 -25.11
C PHE A 837 57.21 -13.52 -23.93
N ALA A 838 56.77 -12.69 -22.98
CA ALA A 838 55.89 -13.10 -21.88
C ALA A 838 54.66 -12.21 -21.88
N ALA A 839 53.49 -12.80 -21.62
CA ALA A 839 52.26 -12.09 -21.31
C ALA A 839 51.89 -12.28 -19.83
#